data_AF-A0A845ZJ68-F1
#
_entry.id   AF-A0A845ZJ68-F1
#
_cell.length_a   1.000
_cell.length_b   1.000
_cell.length_c   1.000
_cell.angle_alpha   90.00
_cell.angle_beta   90.00
_cell.angle_gamma   90.00
#
_symmetry.space_group_name_H-M   'P 1'
#
loop_
_entity.id
_entity.type
_entity.pdbx_description
1 polymer ?
#
loop_
_entity_poly.entity_id
_entity_poly.type
_entity_poly.pdbx_seq_one_letter_code
_entity_poly.pdbx_strand_id
1 'polypeptide(L)'
;MINSPLLEPVATHHRDAVEELAWAIAASEGQFLLMLAHCNYAKWRKRVVRRLHKISSVPIREVFLDQSACTLYTTLRQEIGEEQPAALMVFGLESVTDLDELLIATNQVREEFRKNFQFPLVLWINDEVLCKLIRITPDFHSWATTVMFEIPTSRLIRNLQQKANSLFTKVLELGASEIFPNDAILGAGYTTEIKFALRDLESGNHELPPELLASLNFVWGREAYGLGKIDVAITHYQKSLEFWQQEPRKQESKPENNGEILPGLGLPTFISRKPITPPRRERQAVILFHLGLCYCDQAKQYPPGDPSYRENWHKAKEYLEQCMVVFEQEQRPDLVAKLINQLGEILQSLEAWDDLASLATKSLALHRTYSAPVQLAQDYGFIAKVALHKSRWQEAYTNAIYANVIITKVTEEQGVAHHREDLLAYAAEGRGGSKKLSYYPPSIQAQEQQQYPSYQENSALSCLNGVVKIDKQIINKYTNKSPVGRYLLLLAQAQQHLGQHSEAISHLERARELGIQDDPKLYLEILETLGTLYWQQKRYQAAFRLKQERLAIAQQNGLLAFIGAGKLKSSQQNQLAQNQLPQNHLAQTKSKGSATVYQAMTASDWQHKVKELVQRIASTQHKLTVIYGQAGVGKSSL
;
A
#
# COMPACT_ATOMS: atom_id res chain seq x y z
N MET A 1 10.15 -44.26 -51.71
CA MET A 1 8.87 -43.59 -51.37
C MET A 1 8.21 -44.41 -50.29
N ILE A 2 8.40 -44.03 -49.03
CA ILE A 2 7.83 -44.72 -47.86
C ILE A 2 6.84 -43.73 -47.24
N ASN A 3 5.59 -44.16 -47.21
CA ASN A 3 4.43 -43.41 -46.74
C ASN A 3 4.56 -43.08 -45.24
N SER A 4 4.51 -41.80 -44.90
CA SER A 4 4.20 -41.32 -43.55
C SER A 4 2.68 -41.26 -43.41
N PRO A 5 2.05 -41.89 -42.41
CA PRO A 5 0.63 -41.71 -42.18
C PRO A 5 0.43 -40.37 -41.46
N LEU A 6 -0.17 -39.43 -42.20
CA LEU A 6 -0.83 -38.25 -41.69
C LEU A 6 -1.90 -38.68 -40.66
N LEU A 7 -1.73 -38.24 -39.41
CA LEU A 7 -2.82 -38.20 -38.45
C LEU A 7 -3.72 -37.02 -38.84
N GLU A 8 -4.89 -37.33 -39.42
CA GLU A 8 -6.01 -36.41 -39.52
C GLU A 8 -6.58 -36.07 -38.12
N PRO A 9 -7.12 -34.86 -37.91
CA PRO A 9 -7.62 -34.41 -36.62
C PRO A 9 -8.98 -35.07 -36.34
N VAL A 10 -8.95 -36.24 -35.69
CA VAL A 10 -10.15 -36.88 -35.17
C VAL A 10 -10.59 -36.15 -33.90
N ALA A 11 -11.71 -35.44 -34.05
CA ALA A 11 -12.46 -34.82 -32.97
C ALA A 11 -12.98 -35.85 -31.96
N THR A 12 -12.18 -36.22 -30.95
CA THR A 12 -12.61 -36.80 -29.66
C THR A 12 -11.42 -36.84 -28.69
N HIS A 13 -11.16 -35.79 -27.91
CA HIS A 13 -10.08 -35.84 -26.92
C HIS A 13 -10.48 -35.21 -25.57
N HIS A 14 -11.28 -35.95 -24.80
CA HIS A 14 -11.18 -35.93 -23.33
C HIS A 14 -10.29 -37.11 -22.90
N ARG A 15 -9.05 -37.17 -23.41
CA ARG A 15 -7.94 -37.78 -22.67
C ARG A 15 -7.39 -36.68 -21.77
N ASP A 16 -7.01 -37.02 -20.55
CA ASP A 16 -6.45 -36.04 -19.62
C ASP A 16 -5.19 -35.43 -20.25
N ALA A 17 -5.17 -34.13 -20.55
CA ALA A 17 -4.01 -33.46 -21.18
C ALA A 17 -2.70 -33.72 -20.41
N VAL A 18 -2.81 -34.01 -19.10
CA VAL A 18 -1.70 -34.44 -18.25
C VAL A 18 -1.19 -35.83 -18.64
N GLU A 19 -2.08 -36.77 -18.92
CA GLU A 19 -1.74 -38.13 -19.38
C GLU A 19 -1.16 -38.10 -20.80
N GLU A 20 -1.68 -37.23 -21.68
CA GLU A 20 -1.14 -37.03 -23.02
C GLU A 20 0.30 -36.48 -22.97
N LEU A 21 0.54 -35.45 -22.15
CA LEU A 21 1.89 -34.91 -21.97
C LEU A 21 2.83 -35.94 -21.33
N ALA A 22 2.38 -36.68 -20.32
CA ALA A 22 3.20 -37.73 -19.69
C ALA A 22 3.56 -38.85 -20.66
N TRP A 23 2.62 -39.28 -21.50
CA TRP A 23 2.86 -40.27 -22.54
C TRP A 23 3.84 -39.73 -23.60
N ALA A 24 3.65 -38.50 -24.06
CA ALA A 24 4.54 -37.88 -25.06
C ALA A 24 5.99 -37.76 -24.53
N ILE A 25 6.16 -37.39 -23.26
CA ILE A 25 7.47 -37.35 -22.59
C ILE A 25 8.09 -38.75 -22.58
N ALA A 26 7.38 -39.77 -22.09
CA ALA A 26 7.90 -41.13 -22.03
C ALA A 26 8.23 -41.72 -23.42
N ALA A 27 7.41 -41.42 -24.43
CA ALA A 27 7.59 -41.93 -25.79
C ALA A 27 8.79 -41.29 -26.53
N SER A 28 9.29 -40.15 -26.05
CA SER A 28 10.40 -39.41 -26.67
C SER A 28 11.69 -39.44 -25.85
N GLU A 29 11.78 -40.30 -24.82
CA GLU A 29 13.01 -40.51 -24.05
C GLU A 29 14.19 -40.85 -24.99
N GLY A 30 15.32 -40.15 -24.83
CA GLY A 30 16.49 -40.32 -25.68
C GLY A 30 16.45 -39.55 -27.01
N GLN A 31 15.40 -38.78 -27.29
CA GLN A 31 15.28 -37.96 -28.50
C GLN A 31 14.88 -36.52 -28.19
N PHE A 32 15.37 -35.57 -28.99
CA PHE A 32 14.92 -34.18 -28.89
C PHE A 32 13.47 -34.04 -29.37
N LEU A 33 12.61 -33.62 -28.46
CA LEU A 33 11.24 -33.19 -28.79
C LEU A 33 10.91 -31.92 -28.00
N LEU A 34 10.56 -30.85 -28.70
CA LEU A 34 10.14 -29.59 -28.08
C LEU A 34 8.64 -29.63 -27.81
N MET A 35 8.25 -29.40 -26.56
CA MET A 35 6.85 -29.32 -26.14
C MET A 35 6.60 -28.00 -25.43
N LEU A 36 5.49 -27.34 -25.75
CA LEU A 36 5.02 -26.16 -25.04
C LEU A 36 3.86 -26.57 -24.14
N ALA A 37 4.08 -26.53 -22.83
CA ALA A 37 3.03 -26.72 -21.85
C ALA A 37 2.41 -25.37 -21.50
N HIS A 38 1.31 -25.03 -22.16
CA HIS A 38 0.63 -23.75 -21.97
C HIS A 38 -0.25 -23.78 -20.72
N CYS A 39 -0.01 -22.86 -19.79
CA CYS A 39 -0.81 -22.70 -18.58
C CYS A 39 -0.67 -21.29 -17.99
N ASN A 40 -1.75 -20.50 -18.06
CA ASN A 40 -1.81 -19.14 -17.49
C ASN A 40 -1.82 -19.09 -15.95
N TYR A 41 -2.08 -20.20 -15.28
CA TYR A 41 -2.38 -20.22 -13.84
C TYR A 41 -1.32 -20.96 -13.03
N ALA A 42 -0.44 -20.23 -12.35
CA ALA A 42 0.68 -20.79 -11.61
C ALA A 42 0.28 -21.87 -10.58
N LYS A 43 -0.83 -21.69 -9.85
CA LYS A 43 -1.34 -22.70 -8.90
C LYS A 43 -1.84 -23.97 -9.59
N TRP A 44 -2.38 -23.84 -10.81
CA TRP A 44 -2.83 -24.97 -11.61
C TRP A 44 -1.64 -25.71 -12.21
N ARG A 45 -0.68 -24.98 -12.80
CA ARG A 45 0.61 -25.51 -13.26
C ARG A 45 1.28 -26.36 -12.20
N LYS A 46 1.41 -25.86 -10.96
CA LYS A 46 1.97 -26.65 -9.83
C LYS A 46 1.21 -27.94 -9.55
N ARG A 47 -0.13 -27.97 -9.71
CA ARG A 47 -0.92 -29.20 -9.53
C ARG A 47 -0.71 -30.18 -10.69
N VAL A 48 -0.65 -29.67 -11.91
CA VAL A 48 -0.39 -30.47 -13.12
C VAL A 48 1.01 -31.10 -13.04
N VAL A 49 2.05 -30.33 -12.76
CA VAL A 49 3.43 -30.81 -12.62
C VAL A 49 3.55 -31.91 -11.56
N ARG A 50 2.93 -31.73 -10.37
CA ARG A 50 2.89 -32.78 -9.34
C ARG A 50 2.20 -34.07 -9.80
N ARG A 51 1.20 -33.96 -10.67
CA ARG A 51 0.54 -35.13 -11.24
C ARG A 51 1.42 -35.78 -12.31
N LEU A 52 2.07 -35.00 -13.17
CA LEU A 52 3.04 -35.50 -14.16
C LEU A 52 4.14 -36.34 -13.50
N HIS A 53 4.76 -35.84 -12.42
CA HIS A 53 5.75 -36.62 -11.66
C HIS A 53 5.22 -37.93 -11.08
N LYS A 54 3.92 -38.04 -10.81
CA LYS A 54 3.32 -39.27 -10.26
C LYS A 54 2.98 -40.30 -11.32
N ILE A 55 2.62 -39.85 -12.52
CA ILE A 55 2.13 -40.73 -13.60
C ILE A 55 3.20 -41.01 -14.66
N SER A 56 4.24 -40.18 -14.74
CA SER A 56 5.34 -40.36 -15.68
C SER A 56 6.11 -41.63 -15.33
N SER A 57 6.38 -42.45 -16.33
CA SER A 57 7.25 -43.62 -16.22
C SER A 57 8.74 -43.28 -16.23
N VAL A 58 9.09 -42.04 -16.59
CA VAL A 58 10.47 -41.55 -16.67
C VAL A 58 10.72 -40.40 -15.67
N PRO A 59 11.94 -40.26 -15.12
CA PRO A 59 12.27 -39.16 -14.22
C PRO A 59 12.32 -37.84 -14.98
N ILE A 60 11.63 -36.81 -14.46
CA ILE A 60 11.58 -35.48 -15.06
C ILE A 60 12.44 -34.53 -14.23
N ARG A 61 13.39 -33.83 -14.85
CA ARG A 61 14.18 -32.79 -14.19
C ARG A 61 13.53 -31.42 -14.38
N GLU A 62 13.40 -30.65 -13.31
CA GLU A 62 12.87 -29.28 -13.35
C GLU A 62 14.00 -28.26 -13.32
N VAL A 63 13.91 -27.23 -14.17
CA VAL A 63 14.83 -26.08 -14.21
C VAL A 63 14.01 -24.79 -14.17
N PHE A 64 14.41 -23.85 -13.32
CA PHE A 64 13.79 -22.53 -13.20
C PHE A 64 14.76 -21.47 -13.71
N LEU A 65 14.35 -20.70 -14.70
CA LEU A 65 15.16 -19.62 -15.25
C LEU A 65 15.23 -18.45 -14.28
N ASP A 66 16.43 -17.88 -14.16
CA ASP A 66 16.65 -16.62 -13.46
C ASP A 66 16.10 -15.43 -14.28
N GLN A 67 15.72 -14.36 -13.60
CA GLN A 67 15.22 -13.13 -14.26
C GLN A 67 16.27 -12.51 -15.19
N SER A 68 17.55 -12.69 -14.89
CA SER A 68 18.71 -12.19 -15.65
C SER A 68 19.15 -13.10 -16.80
N ALA A 69 18.44 -14.20 -17.08
CA ALA A 69 18.80 -15.11 -18.16
C ALA A 69 18.76 -14.39 -19.53
N CYS A 70 19.88 -14.40 -20.25
CA CYS A 70 19.98 -13.77 -21.58
C CYS A 70 19.82 -14.76 -22.74
N THR A 71 20.08 -16.06 -22.52
CA THR A 71 20.14 -17.05 -23.60
C THR A 71 19.67 -18.42 -23.11
N LEU A 72 18.54 -18.91 -23.63
CA LEU A 72 17.92 -20.15 -23.17
C LEU A 72 18.87 -21.35 -23.27
N TYR A 73 19.50 -21.54 -24.44
CA TYR A 73 20.36 -22.71 -24.69
C TYR A 73 21.51 -22.82 -23.69
N THR A 74 22.26 -21.73 -23.49
CA THR A 74 23.43 -21.75 -22.62
C THR A 74 23.05 -21.88 -21.16
N THR A 75 21.94 -21.27 -20.73
CA THR A 75 21.43 -21.41 -19.36
C THR A 75 21.07 -22.88 -19.09
N LEU A 76 20.34 -23.53 -20.00
CA LEU A 76 20.01 -24.95 -19.85
C LEU A 76 21.27 -25.83 -19.86
N ARG A 77 22.23 -25.55 -20.75
CA ARG A 77 23.50 -26.30 -20.79
C ARG A 77 24.32 -26.14 -19.51
N GLN A 78 24.34 -24.94 -18.91
CA GLN A 78 25.03 -24.70 -17.64
C GLN A 78 24.37 -25.45 -16.47
N GLU A 79 23.04 -25.48 -16.43
CA GLU A 79 22.29 -26.18 -15.38
C GLU A 79 22.40 -27.71 -15.48
N ILE A 80 22.42 -28.26 -16.70
CA ILE A 80 22.45 -29.71 -16.93
C ILE A 80 23.88 -30.25 -17.00
N GLY A 81 24.85 -29.43 -17.42
CA GLY A 81 26.22 -29.85 -17.68
C GLY A 81 26.32 -30.79 -18.88
N GLU A 82 27.01 -31.92 -18.71
CA GLU A 82 27.17 -32.98 -19.72
C GLU A 82 26.15 -34.14 -19.53
N GLU A 83 25.19 -33.99 -18.61
CA GLU A 83 24.15 -34.99 -18.37
C GLU A 83 23.08 -35.00 -19.48
N GLN A 84 22.45 -36.15 -19.71
CA GLN A 84 21.30 -36.30 -20.61
C GLN A 84 20.13 -36.83 -19.78
N PRO A 85 19.33 -35.95 -19.13
CA PRO A 85 18.18 -36.38 -18.33
C PRO A 85 17.13 -37.06 -19.21
N ALA A 86 16.32 -37.95 -18.64
CA ALA A 86 15.25 -38.62 -19.39
C ALA A 86 14.18 -37.62 -19.90
N ALA A 87 13.96 -36.52 -19.19
CA ALA A 87 13.13 -35.41 -19.61
C ALA A 87 13.48 -34.12 -18.86
N LEU A 88 13.26 -32.96 -19.48
CA LEU A 88 13.49 -31.65 -18.87
C LEU A 88 12.23 -30.76 -18.94
N MET A 89 11.82 -30.20 -17.81
CA MET A 89 10.82 -29.13 -17.71
C MET A 89 11.48 -27.81 -17.34
N VAL A 90 11.19 -26.77 -18.12
CA VAL A 90 11.73 -25.42 -17.90
C VAL A 90 10.61 -24.46 -17.54
N PHE A 91 10.83 -23.65 -16.50
CA PHE A 91 9.88 -22.67 -15.97
C PHE A 91 10.51 -21.27 -15.90
N GLY A 92 9.68 -20.23 -15.84
CA GLY A 92 10.14 -18.88 -15.50
C GLY A 92 10.45 -17.99 -16.70
N LEU A 93 10.15 -18.43 -17.93
CA LEU A 93 10.25 -17.58 -19.13
C LEU A 93 9.44 -16.29 -18.97
N GLU A 94 8.29 -16.34 -18.29
CA GLU A 94 7.44 -15.18 -18.03
C GLU A 94 8.07 -14.14 -17.07
N SER A 95 9.14 -14.50 -16.37
CA SER A 95 9.82 -13.64 -15.38
C SER A 95 11.14 -13.06 -15.88
N VAL A 96 11.59 -13.42 -17.09
CA VAL A 96 12.84 -12.93 -17.67
C VAL A 96 12.71 -11.45 -18.05
N THR A 97 13.65 -10.61 -17.62
CA THR A 97 13.56 -9.15 -17.83
C THR A 97 13.64 -8.76 -19.30
N ASP A 98 14.50 -9.43 -20.08
CA ASP A 98 14.68 -9.20 -21.51
C ASP A 98 14.31 -10.44 -22.33
N LEU A 99 13.04 -10.83 -22.20
CA LEU A 99 12.51 -12.03 -22.86
C LEU A 99 12.65 -11.94 -24.40
N ASP A 100 12.52 -10.75 -25.00
CA ASP A 100 12.57 -10.60 -26.45
C ASP A 100 13.98 -10.91 -26.98
N GLU A 101 15.03 -10.39 -26.37
CA GLU A 101 16.42 -10.71 -26.73
C GLU A 101 16.74 -12.19 -26.49
N LEU A 102 16.31 -12.77 -25.36
CA LEU A 102 16.48 -14.20 -25.09
C LEU A 102 15.84 -15.06 -26.17
N LEU A 103 14.65 -14.69 -26.61
CA LEU A 103 13.92 -15.38 -27.66
C LEU A 103 14.64 -15.22 -29.02
N ILE A 104 15.05 -14.02 -29.40
CA ILE A 104 15.84 -13.78 -30.63
C ILE A 104 17.09 -14.68 -30.65
N ALA A 105 17.86 -14.69 -29.57
CA ALA A 105 19.04 -15.53 -29.46
C ALA A 105 18.70 -17.02 -29.56
N THR A 106 17.60 -17.45 -28.93
CA THR A 106 17.11 -18.84 -29.01
C THR A 106 16.82 -19.26 -30.45
N ASN A 107 16.22 -18.39 -31.26
CA ASN A 107 15.92 -18.71 -32.66
C ASN A 107 17.19 -18.82 -33.52
N GLN A 108 18.24 -18.06 -33.21
CA GLN A 108 19.53 -18.11 -33.90
C GLN A 108 20.30 -19.41 -33.62
N VAL A 109 20.26 -19.90 -32.37
CA VAL A 109 20.99 -21.11 -31.95
C VAL A 109 20.12 -22.37 -31.89
N ARG A 110 18.92 -22.34 -32.46
CA ARG A 110 17.94 -23.43 -32.35
C ARG A 110 18.51 -24.82 -32.72
N GLU A 111 19.35 -24.90 -33.75
CA GLU A 111 19.92 -26.16 -34.23
C GLU A 111 20.81 -26.83 -33.16
N GLU A 112 21.37 -26.04 -32.24
CA GLU A 112 22.18 -26.55 -31.13
C GLU A 112 21.34 -27.33 -30.12
N PHE A 113 20.05 -27.01 -29.96
CA PHE A 113 19.14 -27.82 -29.13
C PHE A 113 19.00 -29.22 -29.70
N ARG A 114 18.72 -29.33 -31.01
CA ARG A 114 18.48 -30.60 -31.68
C ARG A 114 19.73 -31.49 -31.76
N LYS A 115 20.92 -30.88 -31.89
CA LYS A 115 22.19 -31.61 -31.94
C LYS A 115 22.63 -32.13 -30.58
N ASN A 116 22.48 -31.31 -29.54
CA ASN A 116 23.16 -31.53 -28.27
C ASN A 116 22.23 -32.05 -27.16
N PHE A 117 20.91 -31.85 -27.28
CA PHE A 117 19.94 -32.40 -26.34
C PHE A 117 19.31 -33.66 -26.93
N GLN A 118 19.42 -34.79 -26.22
CA GLN A 118 18.81 -36.06 -26.61
C GLN A 118 17.71 -36.44 -25.62
N PHE A 119 16.82 -35.49 -25.34
CA PHE A 119 15.70 -35.65 -24.42
C PHE A 119 14.55 -34.69 -24.75
N PRO A 120 13.32 -35.02 -24.33
CA PRO A 120 12.19 -34.13 -24.45
C PRO A 120 12.37 -32.88 -23.58
N LEU A 121 12.16 -31.72 -24.21
CA LEU A 121 12.23 -30.40 -23.59
C LEU A 121 10.82 -29.80 -23.52
N VAL A 122 10.30 -29.68 -22.31
CA VAL A 122 8.98 -29.10 -22.03
C VAL A 122 9.16 -27.68 -21.50
N LEU A 123 8.74 -26.68 -22.28
CA LEU A 123 8.73 -25.28 -21.85
C LEU A 123 7.35 -24.93 -21.29
N TRP A 124 7.29 -24.54 -20.01
CA TRP A 124 6.07 -24.03 -19.40
C TRP A 124 5.89 -22.56 -19.70
N ILE A 125 4.79 -22.22 -20.37
CA ILE A 125 4.55 -20.87 -20.90
C ILE A 125 3.12 -20.38 -20.58
N ASN A 126 2.93 -19.07 -20.61
CA ASN A 126 1.61 -18.42 -20.58
C ASN A 126 1.30 -17.79 -21.95
N ASP A 127 0.14 -17.15 -22.08
CA ASP A 127 -0.26 -16.47 -23.33
C ASP A 127 0.76 -15.45 -23.83
N GLU A 128 1.38 -14.70 -22.92
CA GLU A 128 2.34 -13.66 -23.28
C GLU A 128 3.57 -14.28 -23.95
N VAL A 129 4.14 -15.31 -23.31
CA VAL A 129 5.31 -16.02 -23.85
C VAL A 129 4.94 -16.76 -25.14
N LEU A 130 3.77 -17.40 -25.22
CA LEU A 130 3.32 -18.07 -26.44
C LEU A 130 3.18 -17.09 -27.61
N CYS A 131 2.56 -15.93 -27.38
CA CYS A 131 2.44 -14.88 -28.39
C CYS A 131 3.81 -14.39 -28.87
N LYS A 132 4.76 -14.22 -27.96
CA LYS A 132 6.14 -13.83 -28.30
C LYS A 132 6.88 -14.93 -29.05
N LEU A 133 6.75 -16.20 -28.66
CA LEU A 133 7.34 -17.34 -29.37
C LEU A 133 6.86 -17.40 -30.83
N ILE A 134 5.56 -17.23 -31.06
CA ILE A 134 4.98 -17.23 -32.42
C ILE A 134 5.53 -16.06 -33.26
N ARG A 135 5.69 -14.87 -32.65
CA ARG A 135 6.07 -13.64 -33.37
C ARG A 135 7.58 -13.47 -33.56
N ILE A 136 8.37 -13.81 -32.55
CA ILE A 136 9.81 -13.48 -32.45
C ILE A 136 10.66 -14.71 -32.82
N THR A 137 10.18 -15.93 -32.55
CA THR A 137 10.94 -17.17 -32.75
C THR A 137 10.17 -18.22 -33.55
N PRO A 138 9.66 -17.87 -34.74
CA PRO A 138 8.76 -18.74 -35.50
C PRO A 138 9.41 -20.08 -35.88
N ASP A 139 10.71 -20.10 -36.21
CA ASP A 139 11.41 -21.33 -36.59
C ASP A 139 11.52 -22.29 -35.39
N PHE A 140 11.87 -21.78 -34.22
CA PHE A 140 11.93 -22.58 -33.00
C PHE A 140 10.54 -23.06 -32.58
N HIS A 141 9.52 -22.18 -32.62
CA HIS A 141 8.13 -22.54 -32.34
C HIS A 141 7.61 -23.62 -33.32
N SER A 142 8.03 -23.61 -34.58
CA SER A 142 7.58 -24.59 -35.59
C SER A 142 7.94 -26.05 -35.26
N TRP A 143 8.93 -26.27 -34.38
CA TRP A 143 9.31 -27.60 -33.91
C TRP A 143 8.45 -28.10 -32.74
N ALA A 144 7.66 -27.21 -32.16
CA ALA A 144 7.03 -27.47 -30.88
C ALA A 144 5.63 -28.07 -31.02
N THR A 145 5.32 -29.05 -30.17
CA THR A 145 3.93 -29.49 -29.95
C THR A 145 3.37 -28.76 -28.73
N THR A 146 2.22 -28.09 -28.88
CA THR A 146 1.61 -27.33 -27.78
C THR A 146 0.51 -28.13 -27.11
N VAL A 147 0.59 -28.25 -25.78
CA VAL A 147 -0.44 -28.87 -24.93
C VAL A 147 -1.07 -27.79 -24.07
N MET A 148 -2.39 -27.60 -24.23
CA MET A 148 -3.15 -26.57 -23.52
C MET A 148 -3.70 -27.12 -22.20
N PHE A 149 -3.29 -26.53 -21.07
CA PHE A 149 -3.82 -26.87 -19.75
C PHE A 149 -4.93 -25.89 -19.33
N GLU A 150 -6.12 -26.13 -19.86
CA GLU A 150 -7.30 -25.33 -19.53
C GLU A 150 -7.82 -25.63 -18.11
N ILE A 151 -8.40 -24.60 -17.48
CA ILE A 151 -9.12 -24.74 -16.22
C ILE A 151 -10.62 -24.79 -16.54
N PRO A 152 -11.38 -25.78 -16.05
CA PRO A 152 -12.83 -25.81 -16.25
C PRO A 152 -13.50 -24.50 -15.77
N THR A 153 -14.40 -23.95 -16.57
CA THR A 153 -15.12 -22.68 -16.30
C THR A 153 -15.69 -22.61 -14.89
N SER A 154 -16.36 -23.68 -14.42
CA SER A 154 -16.94 -23.76 -13.07
C SER A 154 -15.88 -23.61 -11.96
N ARG A 155 -14.68 -24.15 -12.17
CA ARG A 155 -13.55 -24.02 -11.25
C ARG A 155 -12.95 -22.63 -11.30
N LEU A 156 -12.89 -22.02 -12.48
CA LEU A 156 -12.39 -20.67 -12.67
C LEU A 156 -13.28 -19.64 -11.93
N ILE A 157 -14.59 -19.70 -12.16
CA ILE A 157 -15.59 -18.89 -11.44
C ILE A 157 -15.48 -19.09 -9.93
N ARG A 158 -15.40 -20.35 -9.46
CA ARG A 158 -15.23 -20.65 -8.03
C ARG A 158 -13.95 -20.07 -7.45
N ASN A 159 -12.82 -20.14 -8.17
CA ASN A 159 -11.54 -19.58 -7.71
C ASN A 159 -11.62 -18.05 -7.60
N LEU A 160 -12.21 -17.38 -8.60
CA LEU A 160 -12.42 -15.93 -8.58
C LEU A 160 -13.33 -15.52 -7.41
N GLN A 161 -14.43 -16.24 -7.20
CA GLN A 161 -15.34 -16.00 -6.08
C GLN A 161 -14.62 -16.18 -4.74
N GLN A 162 -13.82 -17.24 -4.58
CA GLN A 162 -13.03 -17.46 -3.37
C GLN A 162 -12.02 -16.33 -3.10
N LYS A 163 -11.33 -15.85 -4.15
CA LYS A 163 -10.42 -14.69 -4.03
C LYS A 163 -11.18 -13.45 -3.58
N ALA A 164 -12.28 -13.11 -4.25
CA ALA A 164 -13.06 -11.93 -3.90
C ALA A 164 -13.65 -12.04 -2.47
N ASN A 165 -14.17 -13.21 -2.08
CA ASN A 165 -14.66 -13.46 -0.73
C ASN A 165 -13.54 -13.30 0.31
N SER A 166 -12.35 -13.84 0.04
CA SER A 166 -11.20 -13.70 0.95
C SER A 166 -10.81 -12.24 1.16
N LEU A 167 -10.95 -11.40 0.12
CA LEU A 167 -10.73 -9.96 0.21
C LEU A 167 -11.72 -9.30 1.17
N PHE A 168 -13.02 -9.52 0.99
CA PHE A 168 -14.05 -8.98 1.88
C PHE A 168 -13.85 -9.44 3.33
N THR A 169 -13.59 -10.73 3.54
CA THR A 169 -13.34 -11.29 4.87
C THR A 169 -12.16 -10.61 5.53
N LYS A 170 -11.04 -10.45 4.81
CA LYS A 170 -9.84 -9.85 5.38
C LYS A 170 -10.01 -8.37 5.67
N VAL A 171 -10.69 -7.64 4.79
CA VAL A 171 -11.01 -6.21 5.00
C VAL A 171 -11.88 -6.01 6.26
N LEU A 172 -12.91 -6.85 6.46
CA LEU A 172 -13.75 -6.82 7.67
C LEU A 172 -13.00 -7.24 8.94
N GLU A 173 -12.05 -8.17 8.82
CA GLU A 173 -11.19 -8.58 9.92
C GLU A 173 -10.27 -7.43 10.35
N LEU A 174 -9.71 -6.69 9.40
CA LEU A 174 -8.73 -5.63 9.64
C LEU A 174 -9.36 -4.30 10.06
N GLY A 175 -10.53 -3.94 9.52
CA GLY A 175 -11.19 -2.66 9.84
C GLY A 175 -10.50 -1.44 9.25
N ALA A 176 -10.63 -0.27 9.91
CA ALA A 176 -10.06 1.00 9.44
C ALA A 176 -8.57 1.19 9.80
N SER A 177 -8.01 0.34 10.68
CA SER A 177 -6.67 0.54 11.23
C SER A 177 -5.54 0.24 10.25
N GLU A 178 -5.77 -0.60 9.23
CA GLU A 178 -4.74 -0.96 8.24
C GLU A 178 -5.35 -1.20 6.85
N ILE A 179 -5.09 -0.29 5.90
CA ILE A 179 -5.45 -0.49 4.49
C ILE A 179 -4.33 -1.30 3.83
N PHE A 180 -4.42 -2.63 3.90
CA PHE A 180 -3.46 -3.49 3.19
C PHE A 180 -3.72 -3.48 1.69
N PRO A 181 -2.65 -3.43 0.88
CA PRO A 181 -2.77 -3.55 -0.56
C PRO A 181 -3.29 -4.95 -0.94
N ASN A 182 -3.93 -5.04 -2.12
CA ASN A 182 -4.60 -6.27 -2.54
C ASN A 182 -3.63 -7.43 -2.74
N ASP A 183 -2.39 -7.16 -3.15
CA ASP A 183 -1.32 -8.15 -3.33
C ASP A 183 -0.93 -8.88 -2.03
N ALA A 184 -0.92 -8.18 -0.89
CA ALA A 184 -0.69 -8.77 0.41
C ALA A 184 -1.81 -9.75 0.82
N ILE A 185 -3.04 -9.55 0.34
CA ILE A 185 -4.20 -10.38 0.67
C ILE A 185 -4.40 -11.51 -0.34
N LEU A 186 -4.32 -11.21 -1.63
CA LEU A 186 -4.65 -12.11 -2.74
C LEU A 186 -3.43 -12.82 -3.35
N GLY A 187 -2.23 -12.38 -2.98
CA GLY A 187 -0.94 -12.81 -3.50
C GLY A 187 -0.43 -11.91 -4.63
N ALA A 188 0.89 -11.85 -4.79
CA ALA A 188 1.53 -11.17 -5.91
C ALA A 188 1.03 -11.75 -7.26
N GLY A 189 0.85 -10.89 -8.26
CA GLY A 189 0.36 -11.28 -9.59
C GLY A 189 -1.14 -11.63 -9.64
N TYR A 190 -1.93 -11.32 -8.62
CA TYR A 190 -3.37 -11.59 -8.65
C TYR A 190 -4.09 -10.87 -9.81
N THR A 191 -3.62 -9.68 -10.19
CA THR A 191 -4.23 -8.87 -11.25
C THR A 191 -4.11 -9.55 -12.61
N THR A 192 -2.95 -10.13 -12.93
CA THR A 192 -2.74 -10.89 -14.17
C THR A 192 -3.56 -12.17 -14.14
N GLU A 193 -3.57 -12.90 -13.02
CA GLU A 193 -4.39 -14.11 -12.85
C GLU A 193 -5.89 -13.85 -13.08
N ILE A 194 -6.44 -12.76 -12.53
CA ILE A 194 -7.85 -12.37 -12.76
C ILE A 194 -8.08 -11.95 -14.21
N LYS A 195 -7.15 -11.18 -14.82
CA LYS A 195 -7.29 -10.77 -16.22
C LYS A 195 -7.28 -11.95 -17.19
N PHE A 196 -6.41 -12.95 -16.96
CA PHE A 196 -6.44 -14.20 -17.73
C PHE A 196 -7.76 -14.93 -17.52
N ALA A 197 -8.23 -15.04 -16.27
CA ALA A 197 -9.52 -15.66 -15.98
C ALA A 197 -10.69 -14.99 -16.70
N LEU A 198 -10.72 -13.67 -16.77
CA LEU A 198 -11.78 -12.94 -17.47
C LEU A 198 -11.71 -13.17 -18.99
N ARG A 199 -10.51 -13.15 -19.58
CA ARG A 199 -10.32 -13.44 -21.01
C ARG A 199 -10.74 -14.86 -21.39
N ASP A 200 -10.41 -15.85 -20.57
CA ASP A 200 -10.78 -17.25 -20.80
C ASP A 200 -12.30 -17.45 -20.72
N LEU A 201 -12.99 -16.69 -19.85
CA LEU A 201 -14.45 -16.74 -19.75
C LEU A 201 -15.13 -16.03 -20.93
N GLU A 202 -14.59 -14.89 -21.37
CA GLU A 202 -15.04 -14.15 -22.54
C GLU A 202 -14.87 -14.96 -23.83
N SER A 203 -13.72 -15.61 -24.04
CA SER A 203 -13.47 -16.44 -25.23
C SER A 203 -14.38 -17.66 -25.30
N GLY A 204 -14.73 -18.24 -24.13
CA GLY A 204 -15.72 -19.30 -24.02
C GLY A 204 -17.17 -18.83 -24.14
N ASN A 205 -17.43 -17.52 -24.35
CA ASN A 205 -18.76 -16.92 -24.42
C ASN A 205 -19.62 -17.17 -23.17
N HIS A 206 -18.99 -17.27 -21.98
CA HIS A 206 -19.68 -17.51 -20.71
C HIS A 206 -19.98 -16.18 -20.01
N GLU A 207 -21.23 -15.97 -19.63
CA GLU A 207 -21.62 -14.83 -18.80
C GLU A 207 -21.14 -15.02 -17.35
N LEU A 208 -20.52 -13.97 -16.80
CA LEU A 208 -20.13 -13.94 -15.40
C LEU A 208 -21.37 -13.82 -14.51
N PRO A 209 -21.46 -14.60 -13.42
CA PRO A 209 -22.50 -14.41 -12.42
C PRO A 209 -22.51 -12.96 -11.92
N PRO A 210 -23.69 -12.29 -11.84
CA PRO A 210 -23.77 -10.88 -11.41
C PRO A 210 -23.12 -10.62 -10.05
N GLU A 211 -23.22 -11.58 -9.13
CA GLU A 211 -22.57 -11.51 -7.82
C GLU A 211 -21.04 -11.49 -7.92
N LEU A 212 -20.47 -12.32 -8.80
CA LEU A 212 -19.04 -12.35 -9.04
C LEU A 212 -18.58 -11.04 -9.69
N LEU A 213 -19.33 -10.53 -10.67
CA LEU A 213 -19.04 -9.24 -11.30
C LEU A 213 -19.00 -8.10 -10.26
N ALA A 214 -19.99 -8.05 -9.37
CA ALA A 214 -20.02 -7.06 -8.29
C ALA A 214 -18.83 -7.22 -7.33
N SER A 215 -18.46 -8.45 -7.00
CA SER A 215 -17.31 -8.74 -6.14
C SER A 215 -15.98 -8.36 -6.80
N LEU A 216 -15.82 -8.59 -8.11
CA LEU A 216 -14.63 -8.18 -8.86
C LEU A 216 -14.55 -6.65 -9.03
N ASN A 217 -15.68 -5.96 -9.17
CA ASN A 217 -15.70 -4.49 -9.13
C ASN A 217 -15.15 -3.96 -7.79
N PHE A 218 -15.47 -4.60 -6.67
CA PHE A 218 -14.85 -4.21 -5.39
C PHE A 218 -13.32 -4.45 -5.38
N VAL A 219 -12.85 -5.58 -5.92
CA VAL A 219 -11.40 -5.87 -6.06
C VAL A 219 -10.71 -4.77 -6.88
N TRP A 220 -11.26 -4.42 -8.04
CA TRP A 220 -10.70 -3.39 -8.91
C TRP A 220 -10.80 -1.98 -8.33
N GLY A 221 -11.86 -1.68 -7.57
CA GLY A 221 -11.98 -0.44 -6.82
C GLY A 221 -10.83 -0.28 -5.82
N ARG A 222 -10.50 -1.33 -5.05
CA ARG A 222 -9.37 -1.30 -4.10
C ARG A 222 -8.02 -1.16 -4.80
N GLU A 223 -7.84 -1.82 -5.94
CA GLU A 223 -6.62 -1.69 -6.73
C GLU A 223 -6.44 -0.25 -7.25
N ALA A 224 -7.49 0.34 -7.82
CA ALA A 224 -7.47 1.71 -8.30
C ALA A 224 -7.20 2.71 -7.16
N TYR A 225 -7.82 2.49 -5.99
CA TYR A 225 -7.58 3.30 -4.79
C TYR A 225 -6.12 3.23 -4.33
N GLY A 226 -5.53 2.03 -4.26
CA GLY A 226 -4.13 1.84 -3.90
C GLY A 226 -3.14 2.49 -4.89
N LEU A 227 -3.53 2.63 -6.16
CA LEU A 227 -2.76 3.34 -7.18
C LEU A 227 -3.00 4.86 -7.20
N GLY A 228 -3.80 5.40 -6.27
CA GLY A 228 -4.17 6.82 -6.21
C GLY A 228 -5.15 7.27 -7.29
N LYS A 229 -5.76 6.35 -8.05
CA LYS A 229 -6.73 6.65 -9.12
C LYS A 229 -8.14 6.71 -8.55
N ILE A 230 -8.41 7.74 -7.75
CA ILE A 230 -9.61 7.82 -6.92
C ILE A 230 -10.92 7.80 -7.73
N ASP A 231 -11.00 8.51 -8.86
CA ASP A 231 -12.22 8.54 -9.68
C ASP A 231 -12.57 7.17 -10.29
N VAL A 232 -11.54 6.41 -10.68
CA VAL A 232 -11.68 5.05 -11.18
C VAL A 232 -12.13 4.11 -10.05
N ALA A 233 -11.58 4.30 -8.84
CA ALA A 233 -11.98 3.55 -7.66
C ALA A 233 -13.47 3.76 -7.33
N ILE A 234 -13.92 5.02 -7.29
CA ILE A 234 -15.33 5.37 -7.05
C ILE A 234 -16.24 4.71 -8.06
N THR A 235 -15.89 4.78 -9.36
CA THR A 235 -16.68 4.17 -10.43
C THR A 235 -16.86 2.66 -10.20
N HIS A 236 -15.79 1.96 -9.85
CA HIS A 236 -15.84 0.53 -9.56
C HIS A 236 -16.64 0.22 -8.29
N TYR A 237 -16.46 1.00 -7.22
CA TYR A 237 -17.22 0.81 -6.00
C TYR A 237 -18.71 1.07 -6.18
N GLN A 238 -19.10 2.09 -6.95
CA GLN A 238 -20.50 2.36 -7.30
C GLN A 238 -21.13 1.18 -8.06
N LYS A 239 -20.45 0.67 -9.09
CA LYS A 239 -20.91 -0.54 -9.82
C LYS A 239 -21.06 -1.76 -8.91
N SER A 240 -20.15 -1.92 -7.94
CA SER A 240 -20.28 -2.98 -6.95
C SER A 240 -21.51 -2.75 -6.05
N LEU A 241 -21.64 -1.54 -5.50
CA LEU A 241 -22.67 -1.14 -4.56
C LEU A 241 -24.08 -1.28 -5.15
N GLU A 242 -24.28 -0.89 -6.40
CA GLU A 242 -25.54 -1.02 -7.14
C GLU A 242 -26.09 -2.44 -7.08
N PHE A 243 -25.23 -3.45 -7.20
CA PHE A 243 -25.64 -4.84 -7.08
C PHE A 243 -25.98 -5.20 -5.63
N TRP A 244 -25.17 -4.81 -4.66
CA TRP A 244 -25.35 -5.22 -3.25
C TRP A 244 -26.54 -4.53 -2.56
N GLN A 245 -26.93 -3.34 -3.01
CA GLN A 245 -28.10 -2.60 -2.52
C GLN A 245 -29.43 -3.15 -3.02
N GLN A 246 -29.46 -3.83 -4.17
CA GLN A 246 -30.69 -4.44 -4.67
C GLN A 246 -31.19 -5.50 -3.69
N GLU A 247 -32.50 -5.55 -3.45
CA GLU A 247 -33.10 -6.67 -2.73
C GLU A 247 -32.87 -7.96 -3.51
N PRO A 248 -32.59 -9.08 -2.83
CA PRO A 248 -32.48 -10.36 -3.51
C PRO A 248 -33.78 -10.61 -4.26
N ARG A 249 -33.70 -10.73 -5.59
CA ARG A 249 -34.85 -11.20 -6.39
C ARG A 249 -35.30 -12.50 -5.75
N LYS A 250 -36.60 -12.63 -5.46
CA LYS A 250 -37.23 -13.88 -5.01
C LYS A 250 -37.03 -14.94 -6.09
N GLN A 251 -35.87 -15.57 -6.11
CA GLN A 251 -35.62 -16.81 -6.79
C GLN A 251 -35.60 -17.87 -5.70
N GLU A 252 -36.42 -18.90 -5.90
CA GLU A 252 -36.59 -20.07 -5.05
C GLU A 252 -35.25 -20.81 -4.86
N SER A 253 -34.40 -20.33 -3.95
CA SER A 253 -33.38 -21.18 -3.36
C SER A 253 -34.01 -21.90 -2.17
N LYS A 254 -34.17 -23.22 -2.32
CA LYS A 254 -34.38 -24.11 -1.18
C LYS A 254 -33.38 -23.75 -0.08
N PRO A 255 -33.79 -23.75 1.20
CA PRO A 255 -32.87 -23.46 2.29
C PRO A 255 -31.73 -24.47 2.22
N GLU A 256 -30.51 -23.97 2.03
CA GLU A 256 -29.32 -24.78 2.29
C GLU A 256 -29.42 -25.23 3.76
N ASN A 257 -29.47 -26.55 3.95
CA ASN A 257 -29.56 -27.21 5.26
C ASN A 257 -28.40 -26.77 6.16
N ASN A 258 -28.60 -25.68 6.90
CA ASN A 258 -27.84 -25.37 8.10
C ASN A 258 -28.45 -26.17 9.24
N GLY A 259 -28.00 -27.42 9.39
CA GLY A 259 -28.35 -28.22 10.57
C GLY A 259 -28.29 -29.72 10.31
N GLU A 260 -27.08 -30.29 10.29
CA GLU A 260 -26.95 -31.69 10.74
C GLU A 260 -27.24 -31.70 12.25
N ILE A 261 -28.47 -32.09 12.60
CA ILE A 261 -28.85 -32.45 13.97
C ILE A 261 -28.24 -33.83 14.23
N LEU A 262 -27.18 -33.90 15.03
CA LEU A 262 -26.78 -35.14 15.69
C LEU A 262 -27.80 -35.42 16.80
N PRO A 263 -28.58 -36.52 16.75
CA PRO A 263 -29.51 -36.85 17.82
C PRO A 263 -28.71 -37.44 18.98
N GLY A 264 -28.69 -36.76 20.14
CA GLY A 264 -28.15 -37.42 21.34
C GLY A 264 -27.91 -36.58 22.60
N LEU A 265 -27.78 -35.26 22.54
CA LEU A 265 -27.52 -34.46 23.75
C LEU A 265 -28.25 -33.12 23.67
N GLY A 266 -29.34 -33.00 24.42
CA GLY A 266 -30.22 -31.82 24.48
C GLY A 266 -29.59 -30.62 25.17
N LEU A 267 -28.56 -30.03 24.56
CA LEU A 267 -27.98 -28.74 24.95
C LEU A 267 -27.78 -27.88 23.68
N PRO A 268 -28.31 -26.65 23.62
CA PRO A 268 -28.08 -25.74 22.51
C PRO A 268 -26.64 -25.19 22.58
N THR A 269 -25.71 -25.83 21.88
CA THR A 269 -24.37 -25.30 21.64
C THR A 269 -24.46 -24.20 20.58
N PHE A 270 -24.60 -22.95 21.01
CA PHE A 270 -24.37 -21.77 20.18
C PHE A 270 -22.87 -21.60 19.90
N ILE A 271 -22.29 -22.52 19.13
CA ILE A 271 -21.02 -22.24 18.45
C ILE A 271 -21.40 -21.42 17.21
N SER A 272 -21.43 -20.10 17.37
CA SER A 272 -21.56 -19.16 16.25
C SER A 272 -20.36 -19.34 15.32
N ARG A 273 -20.46 -20.28 14.37
CA ARG A 273 -19.52 -20.39 13.27
C ARG A 273 -19.77 -19.19 12.37
N LYS A 274 -18.90 -18.18 12.49
CA LYS A 274 -18.85 -17.02 11.58
C LYS A 274 -18.96 -17.55 10.14
N PRO A 275 -19.89 -17.06 9.32
CA PRO A 275 -20.02 -17.55 7.96
C PRO A 275 -18.68 -17.38 7.24
N ILE A 276 -18.23 -18.41 6.53
CA ILE A 276 -16.95 -18.43 5.80
C ILE A 276 -16.90 -17.29 4.76
N THR A 277 -18.06 -16.77 4.40
CA THR A 277 -18.28 -15.73 3.40
C THR A 277 -19.10 -14.59 4.02
N PRO A 278 -18.66 -13.31 3.88
CA PRO A 278 -19.40 -12.18 4.44
C PRO A 278 -20.79 -12.06 3.80
N PRO A 279 -21.86 -11.91 4.61
CA PRO A 279 -23.22 -11.67 4.14
C PRO A 279 -23.34 -10.48 3.18
N ARG A 280 -24.41 -10.49 2.37
CA ARG A 280 -24.72 -9.43 1.38
C ARG A 280 -24.65 -8.02 1.98
N ARG A 281 -25.26 -7.83 3.16
CA ARG A 281 -25.32 -6.56 3.89
C ARG A 281 -23.95 -6.12 4.42
N GLU A 282 -23.13 -7.04 4.91
CA GLU A 282 -21.76 -6.72 5.33
C GLU A 282 -20.89 -6.27 4.15
N ARG A 283 -21.03 -6.90 2.98
CA ARG A 283 -20.35 -6.45 1.75
C ARG A 283 -20.78 -5.06 1.33
N GLN A 284 -22.10 -4.80 1.36
CA GLN A 284 -22.66 -3.48 1.09
C GLN A 284 -22.00 -2.41 1.98
N ALA A 285 -21.96 -2.64 3.30
CA ALA A 285 -21.37 -1.72 4.26
C ALA A 285 -19.87 -1.49 4.02
N VAL A 286 -19.10 -2.53 3.72
CA VAL A 286 -17.67 -2.39 3.39
C VAL A 286 -17.44 -1.53 2.14
N ILE A 287 -18.29 -1.66 1.13
CA ILE A 287 -18.18 -0.85 -0.09
C ILE A 287 -18.52 0.61 0.21
N LEU A 288 -19.58 0.87 1.00
CA LEU A 288 -19.92 2.20 1.49
C LEU A 288 -18.74 2.82 2.27
N PHE A 289 -18.07 2.03 3.12
CA PHE A 289 -16.87 2.46 3.82
C PHE A 289 -15.75 2.91 2.86
N HIS A 290 -15.45 2.13 1.82
CA HIS A 290 -14.40 2.46 0.86
C HIS A 290 -14.76 3.65 -0.03
N LEU A 291 -16.05 3.83 -0.36
CA LEU A 291 -16.52 5.06 -1.01
C LEU A 291 -16.29 6.28 -0.13
N GLY A 292 -16.61 6.18 1.17
CA GLY A 292 -16.32 7.21 2.16
C GLY A 292 -14.83 7.61 2.16
N LEU A 293 -13.93 6.62 2.18
CA LEU A 293 -12.48 6.88 2.10
C LEU A 293 -12.05 7.58 0.80
N CYS A 294 -12.62 7.20 -0.35
CA CYS A 294 -12.33 7.87 -1.62
C CYS A 294 -12.70 9.36 -1.57
N TYR A 295 -13.87 9.68 -1.04
CA TYR A 295 -14.32 11.07 -0.92
C TYR A 295 -13.53 11.86 0.13
N CYS A 296 -13.07 11.22 1.22
CA CYS A 296 -12.11 11.84 2.14
C CYS A 296 -10.83 12.27 1.40
N ASP A 297 -10.29 11.40 0.55
CA ASP A 297 -9.05 11.68 -0.17
C ASP A 297 -9.23 12.69 -1.31
N GLN A 298 -10.38 12.69 -1.99
CA GLN A 298 -10.74 13.79 -2.90
C GLN A 298 -10.85 15.11 -2.15
N ALA A 299 -11.52 15.15 -0.98
CA ALA A 299 -11.66 16.37 -0.20
C ALA A 299 -10.30 16.95 0.21
N LYS A 300 -9.32 16.11 0.58
CA LYS A 300 -7.97 16.53 0.95
C LYS A 300 -7.18 17.19 -0.21
N GLN A 301 -7.56 16.95 -1.46
CA GLN A 301 -6.92 17.57 -2.64
C GLN A 301 -7.32 19.04 -2.81
N TYR A 302 -8.46 19.45 -2.26
CA TYR A 302 -8.95 20.82 -2.37
C TYR A 302 -8.59 21.66 -1.13
N PRO A 303 -8.35 22.97 -1.29
CA PRO A 303 -8.22 23.88 -0.16
C PRO A 303 -9.55 24.00 0.61
N PRO A 304 -9.56 24.24 1.94
CA PRO A 304 -10.79 24.39 2.73
C PRO A 304 -11.78 25.47 2.25
N GLY A 305 -11.31 26.46 1.49
CA GLY A 305 -12.15 27.52 0.92
C GLY A 305 -12.82 27.16 -0.42
N ASP A 306 -12.48 26.02 -1.02
CA ASP A 306 -13.09 25.54 -2.26
C ASP A 306 -14.44 24.87 -1.95
N PRO A 307 -15.53 25.15 -2.71
CA PRO A 307 -16.81 24.46 -2.54
C PRO A 307 -16.68 22.92 -2.60
N SER A 308 -15.78 22.42 -3.43
CA SER A 308 -15.52 20.99 -3.63
C SER A 308 -14.94 20.32 -2.38
N TYR A 309 -14.25 21.07 -1.51
CA TYR A 309 -13.75 20.56 -0.24
C TYR A 309 -14.92 20.12 0.65
N ARG A 310 -15.87 21.03 0.90
CA ARG A 310 -17.04 20.73 1.75
C ARG A 310 -17.95 19.69 1.10
N GLU A 311 -18.18 19.78 -0.20
CA GLU A 311 -19.03 18.82 -0.92
C GLU A 311 -18.50 17.38 -0.77
N ASN A 312 -17.20 17.18 -0.98
CA ASN A 312 -16.60 15.85 -0.87
C ASN A 312 -16.60 15.33 0.58
N TRP A 313 -16.35 16.18 1.58
CA TRP A 313 -16.49 15.75 2.98
C TRP A 313 -17.94 15.39 3.35
N HIS A 314 -18.93 16.10 2.82
CA HIS A 314 -20.34 15.75 3.03
C HIS A 314 -20.69 14.40 2.38
N LYS A 315 -20.23 14.14 1.16
CA LYS A 315 -20.38 12.82 0.53
C LYS A 315 -19.70 11.73 1.36
N ALA A 316 -18.49 11.98 1.84
CA ALA A 316 -17.77 11.04 2.70
C ALA A 316 -18.55 10.73 3.98
N LYS A 317 -19.09 11.77 4.64
CA LYS A 317 -19.95 11.66 5.83
C LYS A 317 -21.16 10.76 5.53
N GLU A 318 -21.90 11.05 4.46
CA GLU A 318 -23.09 10.32 4.07
C GLU A 318 -22.81 8.82 3.87
N TYR A 319 -21.77 8.47 3.11
CA TYR A 319 -21.41 7.06 2.87
C TYR A 319 -20.99 6.34 4.16
N LEU A 320 -20.23 7.00 5.04
CA LEU A 320 -19.83 6.39 6.31
C LEU A 320 -21.01 6.25 7.29
N GLU A 321 -21.93 7.21 7.34
CA GLU A 321 -23.16 7.10 8.13
C GLU A 321 -24.03 5.93 7.64
N GLN A 322 -24.23 5.80 6.33
CA GLN A 322 -24.93 4.65 5.75
C GLN A 322 -24.24 3.33 6.11
N CYS A 323 -22.91 3.29 6.05
CA CYS A 323 -22.13 2.13 6.47
C CYS A 323 -22.40 1.75 7.94
N MET A 324 -22.37 2.74 8.86
CA MET A 324 -22.64 2.50 10.28
C MET A 324 -24.06 1.98 10.51
N VAL A 325 -25.06 2.59 9.86
CA VAL A 325 -26.46 2.17 9.95
C VAL A 325 -26.63 0.71 9.52
N VAL A 326 -25.99 0.29 8.43
CA VAL A 326 -26.06 -1.12 7.99
C VAL A 326 -25.46 -2.06 9.04
N PHE A 327 -24.29 -1.76 9.60
CA PHE A 327 -23.70 -2.63 10.62
C PHE A 327 -24.49 -2.67 11.93
N GLU A 328 -25.16 -1.56 12.29
CA GLU A 328 -26.04 -1.52 13.46
C GLU A 328 -27.29 -2.36 13.26
N GLN A 329 -27.91 -2.30 12.07
CA GLN A 329 -29.06 -3.13 11.71
C GLN A 329 -28.71 -4.62 11.71
N GLU A 330 -27.50 -4.98 11.27
CA GLU A 330 -27.00 -6.35 11.28
C GLU A 330 -26.48 -6.82 12.66
N GLN A 331 -26.64 -6.00 13.71
CA GLN A 331 -26.18 -6.30 15.07
C GLN A 331 -24.68 -6.65 15.12
N ARG A 332 -23.84 -5.89 14.38
CA ARG A 332 -22.38 -6.04 14.32
C ARG A 332 -21.64 -4.87 14.98
N PRO A 333 -21.80 -4.64 16.31
CA PRO A 333 -21.07 -3.59 17.02
C PRO A 333 -19.54 -3.78 17.01
N ASP A 334 -19.05 -5.00 16.76
CA ASP A 334 -17.63 -5.29 16.54
C ASP A 334 -17.07 -4.58 15.30
N LEU A 335 -17.86 -4.50 14.22
CA LEU A 335 -17.47 -3.81 12.98
C LEU A 335 -17.68 -2.31 13.08
N VAL A 336 -18.72 -1.87 13.78
CA VAL A 336 -18.94 -0.44 14.09
C VAL A 336 -17.72 0.10 14.85
N ALA A 337 -17.28 -0.58 15.92
CA ALA A 337 -16.09 -0.18 16.67
C ALA A 337 -14.87 -0.04 15.75
N LYS A 338 -14.63 -0.99 14.85
CA LYS A 338 -13.46 -0.94 13.95
C LYS A 338 -13.42 0.23 12.97
N LEU A 339 -14.56 0.87 12.69
CA LEU A 339 -14.70 1.83 11.58
C LEU A 339 -15.19 3.21 12.03
N ILE A 340 -15.80 3.33 13.22
CA ILE A 340 -16.47 4.54 13.70
C ILE A 340 -15.55 5.77 13.79
N ASN A 341 -14.26 5.58 14.08
CA ASN A 341 -13.32 6.69 14.21
C ASN A 341 -13.05 7.41 12.89
N GLN A 342 -13.21 6.72 11.75
CA GLN A 342 -13.08 7.36 10.45
C GLN A 342 -14.18 8.42 10.23
N LEU A 343 -15.40 8.15 10.71
CA LEU A 343 -16.48 9.15 10.70
C LEU A 343 -16.15 10.30 11.67
N GLY A 344 -15.51 10.02 12.80
CA GLY A 344 -14.99 11.06 13.71
C GLY A 344 -13.99 12.00 13.03
N GLU A 345 -13.06 11.48 12.21
CA GLU A 345 -12.13 12.32 11.44
C GLU A 345 -12.84 13.21 10.41
N ILE A 346 -13.87 12.68 9.75
CA ILE A 346 -14.71 13.46 8.81
C ILE A 346 -15.44 14.59 9.55
N LEU A 347 -16.09 14.27 10.67
CA LEU A 347 -16.82 15.27 11.46
C LEU A 347 -15.89 16.36 11.99
N GLN A 348 -14.67 15.99 12.40
CA GLN A 348 -13.65 16.97 12.78
C GLN A 348 -13.27 17.87 11.58
N SER A 349 -13.10 17.29 10.39
CA SER A 349 -12.75 18.05 9.17
C SER A 349 -13.88 18.98 8.70
N LEU A 350 -15.12 18.60 8.96
CA LEU A 350 -16.33 19.41 8.71
C LEU A 350 -16.63 20.43 9.81
N GLU A 351 -15.88 20.40 10.92
CA GLU A 351 -16.17 21.21 12.12
C GLU A 351 -17.58 20.97 12.69
N ALA A 352 -18.11 19.76 12.50
CA ALA A 352 -19.43 19.35 13.00
C ALA A 352 -19.32 18.90 14.48
N TRP A 353 -19.05 19.86 15.37
CA TRP A 353 -18.64 19.59 16.76
C TRP A 353 -19.68 18.87 17.62
N ASP A 354 -20.97 19.13 17.41
CA ASP A 354 -22.03 18.47 18.19
C ASP A 354 -22.23 17.02 17.75
N ASP A 355 -22.20 16.76 16.44
CA ASP A 355 -22.19 15.40 15.89
C ASP A 355 -20.95 14.63 16.38
N LEU A 356 -19.77 15.26 16.33
CA LEU A 356 -18.52 14.67 16.81
C LEU A 356 -18.58 14.33 18.30
N ALA A 357 -19.20 15.17 19.13
CA ALA A 357 -19.36 14.91 20.56
C ALA A 357 -20.21 13.65 20.81
N SER A 358 -21.31 13.51 20.08
CA SER A 358 -22.19 12.35 20.17
C SER A 358 -21.49 11.07 19.71
N LEU A 359 -20.75 11.15 18.60
CA LEU A 359 -19.97 10.04 18.06
C LEU A 359 -18.86 9.62 19.01
N ALA A 360 -18.09 10.56 19.55
CA ALA A 360 -16.96 10.26 20.43
C ALA A 360 -17.43 9.60 21.74
N THR A 361 -18.60 9.97 22.25
CA THR A 361 -19.20 9.31 23.43
C THR A 361 -19.58 7.86 23.11
N LYS A 362 -20.17 7.64 21.93
CA LYS A 362 -20.55 6.30 21.45
C LYS A 362 -19.32 5.43 21.18
N SER A 363 -18.32 5.95 20.48
CA SER A 363 -17.08 5.22 20.16
C SER A 363 -16.29 4.86 21.42
N LEU A 364 -16.22 5.77 22.40
CA LEU A 364 -15.58 5.51 23.69
C LEU A 364 -16.21 4.32 24.43
N ALA A 365 -17.54 4.22 24.44
CA ALA A 365 -18.24 3.08 25.05
C ALA A 365 -17.94 1.76 24.30
N LEU A 366 -17.91 1.81 22.97
CA LEU A 366 -17.58 0.65 22.13
C LEU A 366 -16.13 0.19 22.33
N HIS A 367 -15.14 1.09 22.27
CA HIS A 367 -13.73 0.72 22.37
C HIS A 367 -13.29 0.29 23.76
N ARG A 368 -13.99 0.74 24.81
CA ARG A 368 -13.87 0.14 26.15
C ARG A 368 -14.33 -1.32 26.20
N THR A 369 -15.37 -1.64 25.43
CA THR A 369 -15.92 -3.00 25.35
C THR A 369 -15.06 -3.93 24.50
N TYR A 370 -14.55 -3.43 23.37
CA TYR A 370 -13.78 -4.22 22.39
C TYR A 370 -12.26 -4.18 22.57
N SER A 371 -11.75 -3.52 23.61
CA SER A 371 -10.32 -3.45 23.97
C SER A 371 -9.41 -2.99 22.82
N ALA A 372 -9.70 -1.80 22.28
CA ALA A 372 -8.99 -1.22 21.14
C ALA A 372 -8.21 0.05 21.58
N PRO A 373 -6.96 -0.05 22.07
CA PRO A 373 -6.30 1.04 22.78
C PRO A 373 -5.94 2.24 21.88
N VAL A 374 -5.59 2.00 20.61
CA VAL A 374 -5.30 3.08 19.66
C VAL A 374 -6.57 3.88 19.36
N GLN A 375 -7.67 3.19 19.08
CA GLN A 375 -8.97 3.81 18.83
C GLN A 375 -9.51 4.52 20.08
N LEU A 376 -9.27 3.97 21.27
CA LEU A 376 -9.63 4.60 22.53
C LEU A 376 -8.87 5.93 22.75
N ALA A 377 -7.58 5.98 22.42
CA ALA A 377 -6.82 7.23 22.44
C ALA A 377 -7.40 8.27 21.47
N GLN A 378 -7.82 7.84 20.27
CA GLN A 378 -8.46 8.71 19.30
C GLN A 378 -9.80 9.25 19.80
N ASP A 379 -10.62 8.43 20.48
CA ASP A 379 -11.89 8.87 21.08
C ASP A 379 -11.66 10.00 22.09
N TYR A 380 -10.70 9.82 23.00
CA TYR A 380 -10.29 10.86 23.95
C TYR A 380 -9.76 12.11 23.23
N GLY A 381 -9.04 11.94 22.12
CA GLY A 381 -8.62 13.04 21.26
C GLY A 381 -9.78 13.83 20.66
N PHE A 382 -10.83 13.15 20.19
CA PHE A 382 -12.04 13.80 19.68
C PHE A 382 -12.78 14.57 20.77
N ILE A 383 -12.96 13.97 21.95
CA ILE A 383 -13.57 14.64 23.12
C ILE A 383 -12.75 15.88 23.49
N ALA A 384 -11.42 15.78 23.51
CA ALA A 384 -10.55 16.91 23.81
C ALA A 384 -10.71 18.05 22.79
N LYS A 385 -10.75 17.75 21.48
CA LYS A 385 -10.95 18.76 20.44
C LYS A 385 -12.32 19.45 20.56
N VAL A 386 -13.39 18.69 20.83
CA VAL A 386 -14.72 19.24 21.08
C VAL A 386 -14.73 20.16 22.31
N ALA A 387 -14.07 19.73 23.40
CA ALA A 387 -13.98 20.52 24.62
C ALA A 387 -13.19 21.83 24.43
N LEU A 388 -12.11 21.81 23.63
CA LEU A 388 -11.39 23.02 23.22
C LEU A 388 -12.33 23.99 22.49
N HIS A 389 -13.09 23.50 21.50
CA HIS A 389 -14.03 24.34 20.76
C HIS A 389 -15.13 24.93 21.67
N LYS A 390 -15.61 24.15 22.65
CA LYS A 390 -16.61 24.60 23.64
C LYS A 390 -16.02 25.46 24.78
N SER A 391 -14.75 25.85 24.69
CA SER A 391 -14.05 26.64 25.72
C SER A 391 -14.00 25.98 27.11
N ARG A 392 -14.05 24.64 27.16
CA ARG A 392 -13.96 23.84 28.38
C ARG A 392 -12.53 23.34 28.56
N TRP A 393 -11.63 24.25 28.88
CA TRP A 393 -10.18 24.03 28.86
C TRP A 393 -9.71 22.90 29.77
N GLN A 394 -10.31 22.77 30.96
CA GLN A 394 -9.96 21.69 31.90
C GLN A 394 -10.38 20.31 31.38
N GLU A 395 -11.58 20.21 30.78
CA GLU A 395 -12.07 18.98 30.16
C GLU A 395 -11.21 18.60 28.95
N ALA A 396 -10.84 19.58 28.12
CA ALA A 396 -9.92 19.39 27.01
C ALA A 396 -8.57 18.85 27.47
N TYR A 397 -8.00 19.46 28.51
CA TYR A 397 -6.73 19.05 29.09
C TYR A 397 -6.76 17.60 29.58
N THR A 398 -7.75 17.25 30.42
CA THR A 398 -7.86 15.90 30.99
C THR A 398 -8.01 14.83 29.89
N ASN A 399 -8.86 15.06 28.89
CA ASN A 399 -9.04 14.10 27.81
C ASN A 399 -7.81 14.00 26.88
N ALA A 400 -7.12 15.12 26.64
CA ALA A 400 -5.87 15.10 25.88
C ALA A 400 -4.75 14.35 26.61
N ILE A 401 -4.70 14.43 27.96
CA ILE A 401 -3.77 13.61 28.76
C ILE A 401 -4.11 12.13 28.60
N TYR A 402 -5.38 11.75 28.73
CA TYR A 402 -5.78 10.35 28.58
C TYR A 402 -5.39 9.79 27.20
N ALA A 403 -5.65 10.55 26.13
CA ALA A 403 -5.24 10.17 24.79
C ALA A 403 -3.71 9.98 24.68
N ASN A 404 -2.93 10.93 25.21
CA ASN A 404 -1.47 10.89 25.18
C ASN A 404 -0.90 9.70 25.98
N VAL A 405 -1.39 9.46 27.19
CA VAL A 405 -0.93 8.37 28.06
C VAL A 405 -1.21 7.01 27.42
N ILE A 406 -2.41 6.81 26.88
CA ILE A 406 -2.79 5.55 26.23
C ILE A 406 -1.88 5.29 25.03
N ILE A 407 -1.70 6.28 24.14
CA ILE A 407 -0.90 6.06 22.94
C ILE A 407 0.59 5.88 23.26
N THR A 408 1.12 6.63 24.23
CA THR A 408 2.52 6.51 24.64
C THR A 408 2.83 5.11 25.15
N LYS A 409 1.96 4.55 26.00
CA LYS A 409 2.08 3.16 26.46
C LYS A 409 2.06 2.15 25.31
N VAL A 410 1.12 2.30 24.37
CA VAL A 410 1.04 1.42 23.20
C VAL A 410 2.35 1.49 22.40
N THR A 411 2.91 2.69 22.19
CA THR A 411 4.16 2.86 21.44
C THR A 411 5.40 2.35 22.17
N GLU A 412 5.47 2.47 23.50
CA GLU A 412 6.57 1.94 24.31
C GLU A 412 6.60 0.41 24.29
N GLU A 413 5.43 -0.23 24.41
CA GLU A 413 5.31 -1.69 24.34
C GLU A 413 5.62 -2.25 22.94
N GLN A 414 5.33 -1.50 21.87
CA GLN A 414 5.74 -1.82 20.49
C GLN A 414 7.26 -1.79 20.31
N GLY A 415 7.93 -0.75 20.82
CA GLY A 415 9.38 -0.61 20.72
C GLY A 415 10.12 -1.76 21.41
N VAL A 416 9.58 -2.27 22.52
CA VAL A 416 10.12 -3.45 23.23
C VAL A 416 9.86 -4.75 22.46
N ALA A 417 8.72 -4.89 21.77
CA ALA A 417 8.38 -6.05 20.96
C ALA A 417 9.25 -6.17 19.69
N HIS A 418 9.42 -5.07 18.95
CA HIS A 418 10.31 -5.05 17.78
C HIS A 418 11.77 -5.30 18.15
N HIS A 419 12.27 -4.74 19.27
CA HIS A 419 13.62 -5.07 19.74
C HIS A 419 13.79 -6.57 20.05
N ARG A 420 12.74 -7.25 20.51
CA ARG A 420 12.75 -8.70 20.78
C ARG A 420 12.70 -9.54 19.50
N GLU A 421 11.89 -9.14 18.52
CA GLU A 421 11.82 -9.81 17.21
C GLU A 421 13.12 -9.61 16.41
N ASP A 422 13.71 -8.41 16.45
CA ASP A 422 15.01 -8.13 15.84
C ASP A 422 16.14 -8.94 16.49
N LEU A 423 16.13 -9.11 17.83
CA LEU A 423 17.10 -9.95 18.54
C LEU A 423 16.93 -11.44 18.22
N LEU A 424 15.71 -11.91 17.96
CA LEU A 424 15.43 -13.30 17.55
C LEU A 424 15.78 -13.55 16.08
N ALA A 425 15.59 -12.56 15.20
CA ALA A 425 16.05 -12.60 13.81
C ALA A 425 17.58 -12.58 13.71
N TYR A 426 18.24 -11.76 14.55
CA TYR A 426 19.71 -11.70 14.65
C TYR A 426 20.33 -12.98 15.23
N ALA A 427 19.57 -13.74 16.03
CA ALA A 427 19.99 -15.05 16.53
C ALA A 427 19.80 -16.19 15.51
N ALA A 428 18.95 -16.00 14.49
CA ALA A 428 18.72 -16.96 13.40
C ALA A 428 19.71 -16.78 12.24
N GLU A 429 20.20 -15.57 12.01
CA GLU A 429 21.19 -15.27 10.96
C GLU A 429 22.61 -15.21 11.51
N GLY A 430 23.20 -16.39 11.69
CA GLY A 430 24.63 -16.52 11.92
C GLY A 430 25.45 -16.14 10.68
N ARG A 431 26.32 -15.13 10.87
CA ARG A 431 27.49 -14.70 10.06
C ARG A 431 27.25 -13.64 8.98
N GLY A 432 28.04 -12.57 9.08
CA GLY A 432 28.43 -11.71 7.95
C GLY A 432 28.11 -10.24 8.16
N GLY A 433 29.07 -9.48 8.69
CA GLY A 433 28.88 -8.07 9.00
C GLY A 433 28.70 -7.17 7.77
N SER A 434 27.98 -6.07 7.96
CA SER A 434 28.19 -4.77 7.30
C SER A 434 27.46 -3.67 8.06
N LYS A 435 28.23 -2.75 8.66
CA LYS A 435 27.72 -1.52 9.29
C LYS A 435 27.00 -0.66 8.24
N LYS A 436 25.69 -0.45 8.37
CA LYS A 436 25.00 0.69 7.74
C LYS A 436 24.95 1.85 8.72
N LEU A 437 25.84 2.83 8.53
CA LEU A 437 25.74 4.16 9.12
C LEU A 437 24.51 4.86 8.53
N SER A 438 23.50 5.12 9.37
CA SER A 438 22.45 6.10 9.08
C SER A 438 22.90 7.47 9.59
N TYR A 439 23.00 8.43 8.67
CA TYR A 439 23.45 9.79 8.92
C TYR A 439 22.30 10.62 9.52
N TYR A 440 22.33 10.84 10.83
CA TYR A 440 21.54 11.90 11.49
C TYR A 440 22.30 13.23 11.39
N PRO A 441 21.65 14.38 11.12
CA PRO A 441 22.30 15.66 11.25
C PRO A 441 22.68 15.91 12.73
N PRO A 442 23.83 16.53 13.01
CA PRO A 442 24.34 16.69 14.37
C PRO A 442 23.56 17.80 15.10
N SER A 443 22.78 17.42 16.11
CA SER A 443 22.30 18.34 17.14
C SER A 443 22.51 17.72 18.52
N ILE A 444 23.52 18.28 19.21
CA ILE A 444 23.65 18.44 20.67
C ILE A 444 23.41 17.16 21.50
N GLN A 445 24.53 16.63 22.01
CA GLN A 445 24.69 15.74 23.17
C GLN A 445 23.42 15.11 23.74
N ALA A 446 23.35 13.79 23.62
CA ALA A 446 22.52 12.93 24.45
C ALA A 446 22.69 13.32 25.92
N GLN A 447 21.69 14.03 26.46
CA GLN A 447 21.43 14.05 27.88
C GLN A 447 20.33 13.03 28.16
N GLU A 448 20.60 12.25 29.19
CA GLU A 448 19.83 11.15 29.70
C GLU A 448 18.33 11.44 29.79
N GLN A 449 17.55 10.37 29.64
CA GLN A 449 16.16 10.26 30.08
C GLN A 449 15.93 11.00 31.41
N GLN A 450 15.37 12.21 31.37
CA GLN A 450 14.75 12.81 32.55
C GLN A 450 13.25 12.64 32.44
N GLN A 451 12.81 11.52 32.98
CA GLN A 451 11.44 11.08 33.08
C GLN A 451 10.96 11.34 34.50
N TYR A 452 10.11 12.35 34.68
CA TYR A 452 9.12 12.38 35.75
C TYR A 452 7.78 12.72 35.10
N PRO A 453 6.82 11.78 35.04
CA PRO A 453 5.47 12.15 34.65
C PRO A 453 4.96 13.18 35.65
N SER A 454 4.29 14.22 35.17
CA SER A 454 3.67 15.20 36.06
C SER A 454 2.68 14.50 37.01
N TYR A 455 2.39 15.09 38.17
CA TYR A 455 1.42 14.53 39.13
C TYR A 455 0.06 14.17 38.46
N GLN A 456 -0.33 14.94 37.45
CA GLN A 456 -1.57 14.76 36.70
C GLN A 456 -1.50 13.61 35.68
N GLU A 457 -0.34 13.33 35.09
CA GLU A 457 -0.11 12.13 34.27
C GLU A 457 -0.14 10.86 35.13
N ASN A 458 0.45 10.91 36.32
CA ASN A 458 0.38 9.81 37.30
C ASN A 458 -1.05 9.56 37.80
N SER A 459 -1.83 10.63 37.98
CA SER A 459 -3.26 10.51 38.29
C SER A 459 -4.07 9.98 37.10
N ALA A 460 -3.73 10.35 35.87
CA ALA A 460 -4.40 9.81 34.70
C ALA A 460 -4.09 8.32 34.52
N LEU A 461 -2.84 7.93 34.76
CA LEU A 461 -2.36 6.55 34.81
C LEU A 461 -3.10 5.70 35.84
N SER A 462 -3.34 6.25 37.04
CA SER A 462 -4.08 5.55 38.09
C SER A 462 -5.58 5.41 37.77
N CYS A 463 -6.21 6.40 37.15
CA CYS A 463 -7.59 6.33 36.67
C CYS A 463 -7.78 5.35 35.50
N LEU A 464 -6.75 5.12 34.69
CA LEU A 464 -6.77 4.18 33.57
C LEU A 464 -6.44 2.72 33.99
N ASN A 465 -5.85 2.52 35.16
CA ASN A 465 -5.56 1.19 35.70
C ASN A 465 -6.86 0.42 35.96
N GLY A 466 -7.09 -0.63 35.18
CA GLY A 466 -8.29 -1.48 35.21
C GLY A 466 -9.21 -1.34 33.99
N VAL A 467 -9.09 -0.25 33.21
CA VAL A 467 -9.91 0.02 32.01
C VAL A 467 -9.20 -0.41 30.72
N VAL A 468 -7.87 -0.38 30.69
CA VAL A 468 -7.06 -0.72 29.51
C VAL A 468 -6.26 -2.00 29.79
N LYS A 469 -6.76 -3.15 29.34
CA LYS A 469 -5.95 -4.37 29.20
C LYS A 469 -5.31 -4.33 27.81
N ILE A 470 -4.01 -4.07 27.74
CA ILE A 470 -3.29 -4.11 26.45
C ILE A 470 -2.96 -5.58 26.16
N ASP A 471 -3.66 -6.18 25.20
CA ASP A 471 -3.37 -7.54 24.77
C ASP A 471 -2.15 -7.54 23.83
N LYS A 472 -1.11 -8.31 24.19
CA LYS A 472 0.20 -8.31 23.50
C LYS A 472 0.10 -8.73 22.03
N GLN A 473 -0.95 -9.45 21.63
CA GLN A 473 -1.16 -9.86 20.23
C GLN A 473 -1.67 -8.72 19.34
N ILE A 474 -2.29 -7.67 19.93
CA ILE A 474 -2.84 -6.52 19.20
C ILE A 474 -1.74 -5.49 18.88
N ILE A 475 -0.68 -5.47 19.69
CA ILE A 475 0.45 -4.52 19.63
C ILE A 475 1.25 -4.65 18.31
N ASN A 476 1.40 -5.86 17.77
CA ASN A 476 2.22 -6.17 16.59
C ASN A 476 1.58 -5.81 15.22
N LYS A 477 0.38 -5.22 15.20
CA LYS A 477 -0.40 -4.87 13.98
C LYS A 477 -0.62 -3.36 13.79
N TYR A 478 0.24 -2.51 14.35
CA TYR A 478 0.14 -1.07 14.09
C TYR A 478 1.48 -0.54 13.63
N THR A 479 1.72 -0.60 12.32
CA THR A 479 2.70 0.27 11.69
C THR A 479 1.99 1.51 11.19
N ASN A 480 1.99 2.57 12.00
CA ASN A 480 2.00 3.95 11.52
C ASN A 480 2.32 4.92 12.67
N LYS A 481 3.51 5.53 12.57
CA LYS A 481 3.80 6.96 12.80
C LYS A 481 3.11 7.57 14.04
N SER A 482 3.89 7.77 15.09
CA SER A 482 3.45 8.14 16.44
C SER A 482 2.36 9.23 16.49
N PRO A 483 1.10 8.89 16.88
CA PRO A 483 0.02 9.87 17.05
C PRO A 483 0.26 10.82 18.23
N VAL A 484 1.33 10.60 19.00
CA VAL A 484 1.70 11.36 20.20
C VAL A 484 1.74 12.86 19.91
N GLY A 485 2.28 13.27 18.74
CA GLY A 485 2.36 14.69 18.36
C GLY A 485 1.01 15.40 18.34
N ARG A 486 -0.06 14.73 17.89
CA ARG A 486 -1.42 15.31 17.86
C ARG A 486 -1.97 15.55 19.26
N TYR A 487 -1.77 14.62 20.18
CA TYR A 487 -2.27 14.78 21.54
C TYR A 487 -1.42 15.77 22.35
N LEU A 488 -0.12 15.86 22.10
CA LEU A 488 0.73 16.91 22.66
C LEU A 488 0.30 18.32 22.22
N LEU A 489 -0.12 18.48 20.95
CA LEU A 489 -0.70 19.73 20.48
C LEU A 489 -1.99 20.08 21.22
N LEU A 490 -2.92 19.12 21.37
CA LEU A 490 -4.17 19.34 22.10
C LEU A 490 -3.93 19.70 23.57
N LEU A 491 -2.97 19.03 24.22
CA LEU A 491 -2.52 19.35 25.57
C LEU A 491 -2.01 20.79 25.67
N ALA A 492 -1.11 21.17 24.78
CA ALA A 492 -0.53 22.50 24.77
C ALA A 492 -1.57 23.60 24.49
N GLN A 493 -2.52 23.35 23.58
CA GLN A 493 -3.64 24.26 23.32
C GLN A 493 -4.50 24.45 24.58
N ALA A 494 -4.85 23.38 25.29
CA ALA A 494 -5.60 23.48 26.55
C ALA A 494 -4.82 24.23 27.62
N GLN A 495 -3.54 23.92 27.80
CA GLN A 495 -2.65 24.58 28.77
C GLN A 495 -2.42 26.06 28.48
N GLN A 496 -2.32 26.44 27.21
CA GLN A 496 -2.24 27.84 26.78
C GLN A 496 -3.45 28.64 27.27
N HIS A 497 -4.67 28.08 27.16
CA HIS A 497 -5.88 28.73 27.66
C HIS A 497 -6.01 28.70 29.19
N LEU A 498 -5.37 27.74 29.87
CA LEU A 498 -5.27 27.66 31.32
C LEU A 498 -4.17 28.56 31.92
N GLY A 499 -3.40 29.28 31.09
CA GLY A 499 -2.29 30.13 31.53
C GLY A 499 -0.99 29.39 31.85
N GLN A 500 -0.93 28.08 31.58
CA GLN A 500 0.24 27.21 31.80
C GLN A 500 1.20 27.26 30.61
N HIS A 501 1.76 28.45 30.36
CA HIS A 501 2.53 28.73 29.14
C HIS A 501 3.87 27.98 29.07
N SER A 502 4.51 27.70 30.21
CA SER A 502 5.76 26.94 30.29
C SER A 502 5.59 25.50 29.84
N GLU A 503 4.55 24.85 30.34
CA GLU A 503 4.20 23.46 30.07
C GLU A 503 3.72 23.30 28.62
N ALA A 504 2.91 24.25 28.12
CA ALA A 504 2.47 24.27 26.73
C ALA A 504 3.66 24.33 25.76
N ILE A 505 4.66 25.16 26.05
CA ILE A 505 5.89 25.23 25.25
C ILE A 505 6.65 23.91 25.30
N SER A 506 6.80 23.31 26.47
CA SER A 506 7.50 22.02 26.62
C SER A 506 6.84 20.91 25.78
N HIS A 507 5.52 20.79 25.85
CA HIS A 507 4.79 19.82 25.03
C HIS A 507 4.90 20.08 23.52
N LEU A 508 4.89 21.35 23.09
CA LEU A 508 5.04 21.71 21.67
C LEU A 508 6.47 21.51 21.15
N GLU A 509 7.48 21.81 21.96
CA GLU A 509 8.88 21.51 21.65
C GLU A 509 9.07 20.00 21.50
N ARG A 510 8.48 19.21 22.41
CA ARG A 510 8.47 17.75 22.30
C ARG A 510 7.74 17.25 21.05
N ALA A 511 6.58 17.83 20.72
CA ALA A 511 5.83 17.49 19.51
C ALA A 511 6.62 17.81 18.23
N ARG A 512 7.41 18.90 18.24
CA ARG A 512 8.29 19.30 17.15
C ARG A 512 9.49 18.35 17.00
N GLU A 513 10.11 17.94 18.11
CA GLU A 513 11.23 16.97 18.13
C GLU A 513 10.85 15.60 17.58
N LEU A 514 9.64 15.14 17.89
CA LEU A 514 9.14 13.84 17.41
C LEU A 514 9.00 13.79 15.88
N GLY A 515 9.13 14.92 15.18
CA GLY A 515 9.28 14.98 13.74
C GLY A 515 8.07 14.42 13.02
N ILE A 516 7.06 15.26 12.76
CA ILE A 516 5.87 14.84 12.04
C ILE A 516 6.18 14.93 10.54
N GLN A 517 6.96 13.96 10.03
CA GLN A 517 7.33 13.90 8.62
C GLN A 517 6.13 13.60 7.70
N ASP A 518 5.02 13.10 8.26
CA ASP A 518 3.93 12.49 7.51
C ASP A 518 2.59 13.24 7.57
N ASP A 519 2.45 14.23 8.45
CA ASP A 519 1.31 15.15 8.48
C ASP A 519 1.80 16.62 8.49
N PRO A 520 2.05 17.20 7.31
CA PRO A 520 2.49 18.58 7.19
C PRO A 520 1.51 19.57 7.84
N LYS A 521 0.20 19.29 7.84
CA LYS A 521 -0.80 20.22 8.42
C LYS A 521 -0.66 20.27 9.93
N LEU A 522 -0.55 19.12 10.58
CA LEU A 522 -0.33 19.04 12.02
C LEU A 522 0.98 19.71 12.44
N TYR A 523 2.07 19.50 11.67
CA TYR A 523 3.35 20.15 11.96
C TYR A 523 3.26 21.68 11.83
N LEU A 524 2.55 22.19 10.82
CA LEU A 524 2.34 23.63 10.65
C LEU A 524 1.53 24.24 11.81
N GLU A 525 0.52 23.53 12.32
CA GLU A 525 -0.29 23.96 13.49
C GLU A 525 0.57 23.99 14.77
N ILE A 526 1.47 23.03 14.96
CA ILE A 526 2.44 23.02 16.08
C ILE A 526 3.38 24.22 16.00
N LEU A 527 3.98 24.48 14.82
CA LEU A 527 4.89 25.62 14.63
C LEU A 527 4.18 26.97 14.83
N GLU A 528 2.92 27.08 14.39
CA GLU A 528 2.09 28.25 14.62
C GLU A 528 1.85 28.48 16.11
N THR A 529 1.32 27.46 16.80
CA THR A 529 1.00 27.53 18.22
C THR A 529 2.24 27.89 19.04
N LEU A 530 3.36 27.21 18.82
CA LEU A 530 4.63 27.48 19.49
C LEU A 530 5.15 28.89 19.18
N GLY A 531 5.01 29.33 17.93
CA GLY A 531 5.36 30.69 17.50
C GLY A 531 4.57 31.77 18.24
N THR A 532 3.26 31.57 18.43
CA THR A 532 2.43 32.52 19.20
C THR A 532 2.86 32.62 20.66
N LEU A 533 3.17 31.49 21.30
CA LEU A 533 3.62 31.46 22.69
C LEU A 533 4.99 32.13 22.88
N TYR A 534 5.94 31.87 21.98
CA TYR A 534 7.24 32.57 22.01
C TYR A 534 7.10 34.07 21.79
N TRP A 535 6.19 34.49 20.91
CA TRP A 535 5.91 35.90 20.70
C TRP A 535 5.37 36.57 21.97
N GLN A 536 4.41 35.92 22.64
CA GLN A 536 3.85 36.40 23.92
C GLN A 536 4.91 36.51 25.02
N GLN A 537 5.89 35.60 25.04
CA GLN A 537 7.04 35.63 25.96
C GLN A 537 8.17 36.59 25.54
N LYS A 538 7.96 37.44 24.52
CA LYS A 538 8.97 38.36 23.97
C LYS A 538 10.21 37.67 23.38
N ARG A 539 10.14 36.37 23.09
CA ARG A 539 11.19 35.59 22.42
C ARG A 539 11.10 35.76 20.90
N TYR A 540 11.16 37.01 20.43
CA TYR A 540 10.88 37.37 19.03
C TYR A 540 11.79 36.66 18.02
N GLN A 541 13.07 36.45 18.36
CA GLN A 541 14.01 35.75 17.48
C GLN A 541 13.60 34.28 17.27
N ALA A 542 13.15 33.60 18.33
CA ALA A 542 12.69 32.22 18.25
C ALA A 542 11.38 32.12 17.47
N ALA A 543 10.42 33.01 17.73
CA ALA A 543 9.17 33.11 16.97
C ALA A 543 9.41 33.36 15.47
N PHE A 544 10.38 34.22 15.14
CA PHE A 544 10.76 34.49 13.75
C PHE A 544 11.34 33.26 13.06
N ARG A 545 12.21 32.50 13.72
CA ARG A 545 12.77 31.24 13.19
C ARG A 545 11.68 30.22 12.90
N LEU A 546 10.72 30.03 13.83
CA LEU A 546 9.59 29.13 13.61
C LEU A 546 8.71 29.57 12.45
N LYS A 547 8.50 30.89 12.28
CA LYS A 547 7.79 31.42 11.12
C LYS A 547 8.51 31.12 9.80
N GLN A 548 9.84 31.22 9.76
CA GLN A 548 10.62 30.86 8.58
C GLN A 548 10.51 29.36 8.27
N GLU A 549 10.61 28.51 9.29
CA GLU A 549 10.44 27.06 9.16
C GLU A 549 9.04 26.70 8.64
N ARG A 550 8.00 27.30 9.22
CA ARG A 550 6.60 27.10 8.80
C ARG A 550 6.40 27.45 7.33
N LEU A 551 6.95 28.59 6.89
CA LEU A 551 6.88 29.01 5.48
C LEU A 551 7.64 28.04 4.56
N ALA A 552 8.83 27.60 4.94
CA ALA A 552 9.61 26.65 4.16
C ALA A 552 8.86 25.33 3.95
N ILE A 553 8.25 24.80 5.01
CA ILE A 553 7.50 23.53 4.96
C ILE A 553 6.20 23.68 4.17
N ALA A 554 5.46 24.77 4.38
CA ALA A 554 4.24 25.05 3.62
C ALA A 554 4.53 25.19 2.12
N GLN A 555 5.67 25.79 1.75
CA GLN A 555 6.13 25.87 0.35
C GLN A 555 6.54 24.49 -0.20
N GLN A 556 7.32 23.72 0.56
CA GLN A 556 7.75 22.37 0.16
C GLN A 556 6.57 21.43 -0.11
N ASN A 557 5.46 21.63 0.61
CA ASN A 557 4.25 20.81 0.49
C ASN A 557 3.18 21.44 -0.42
N GLY A 558 3.47 22.53 -1.13
CA GLY A 558 2.53 23.17 -2.08
C GLY A 558 1.32 23.86 -1.43
N LEU A 559 1.34 24.08 -0.11
CA LEU A 559 0.27 24.73 0.66
C LEU A 559 0.32 26.27 0.58
N LEU A 560 1.44 26.82 0.10
CA LEU A 560 1.60 28.25 -0.17
C LEU A 560 2.21 28.43 -1.57
N ALA A 561 1.61 29.32 -2.35
CA ALA A 561 2.21 29.79 -3.60
C ALA A 561 3.59 30.37 -3.30
N PHE A 562 4.57 30.01 -4.12
CA PHE A 562 5.94 30.46 -3.97
C PHE A 562 6.04 31.98 -4.17
N ILE A 563 6.65 32.69 -3.21
CA ILE A 563 6.94 34.12 -3.31
C ILE A 563 8.47 34.28 -3.22
N GLY A 564 9.17 34.33 -4.36
CA GLY A 564 10.63 34.43 -4.44
C GLY A 564 11.19 33.98 -5.80
N ALA A 565 12.52 33.83 -5.94
CA ALA A 565 13.19 33.45 -7.19
C ALA A 565 14.06 32.17 -7.14
N GLY A 566 13.89 31.30 -6.13
CA GLY A 566 14.55 30.00 -6.07
C GLY A 566 13.64 28.87 -5.60
N LYS A 567 13.43 27.84 -6.43
CA LYS A 567 12.93 26.54 -5.95
C LYS A 567 14.00 25.95 -5.02
N LEU A 568 13.70 25.79 -3.73
CA LEU A 568 14.41 24.79 -2.93
C LEU A 568 14.05 23.42 -3.51
N LYS A 569 15.02 22.74 -4.09
CA LYS A 569 14.84 21.39 -4.63
C LYS A 569 14.37 20.48 -3.51
N SER A 570 13.29 19.74 -3.74
CA SER A 570 12.80 18.69 -2.85
C SER A 570 13.91 17.67 -2.60
N SER A 571 14.25 17.40 -1.33
CA SER A 571 15.20 16.34 -0.96
C SER A 571 14.73 14.95 -1.47
N GLN A 572 13.43 14.76 -1.69
CA GLN A 572 12.87 13.55 -2.31
C GLN A 572 13.23 13.34 -3.79
N GLN A 573 13.64 14.38 -4.53
CA GLN A 573 14.11 14.21 -5.92
C GLN A 573 15.58 13.78 -6.03
N ASN A 574 16.38 13.87 -4.95
CA ASN A 574 17.77 13.39 -4.99
C ASN A 574 17.88 11.87 -4.81
N GLN A 575 16.90 11.20 -4.19
CA GLN A 575 16.93 9.75 -4.04
C GLN A 575 16.45 9.00 -5.29
N LEU A 576 15.60 9.62 -6.11
CA LEU A 576 15.15 9.03 -7.38
C LEU A 576 16.11 9.30 -8.56
N ALA A 577 17.03 10.26 -8.43
CA ALA A 577 18.01 10.59 -9.47
C ALA A 577 19.40 9.95 -9.26
N GLN A 578 19.65 9.25 -8.15
CA GLN A 578 20.95 8.60 -7.87
C GLN A 578 21.00 7.10 -8.14
N ASN A 579 19.89 6.45 -8.51
CA ASN A 579 19.86 4.99 -8.73
C ASN A 579 19.63 4.55 -10.19
N GLN A 580 19.83 5.43 -11.18
CA GLN A 580 19.86 5.02 -12.59
C GLN A 580 20.96 5.74 -13.37
N LEU A 581 22.14 5.09 -13.43
CA LEU A 581 23.13 5.33 -14.48
C LEU A 581 23.80 3.99 -14.80
N PRO A 582 23.61 3.44 -16.02
CA PRO A 582 24.65 2.71 -16.72
C PRO A 582 25.49 3.70 -17.54
N GLN A 583 26.79 3.42 -17.53
CA GLN A 583 27.83 4.16 -18.24
C GLN A 583 27.70 4.01 -19.77
N ASN A 584 27.99 5.12 -20.48
CA ASN A 584 28.87 5.23 -21.66
C ASN A 584 28.33 5.88 -22.96
N HIS A 585 29.13 6.88 -23.38
CA HIS A 585 29.51 7.36 -24.73
C HIS A 585 28.63 8.35 -25.55
N LEU A 586 29.11 9.61 -25.53
CA LEU A 586 29.58 10.44 -26.67
C LEU A 586 28.77 10.44 -27.99
N ALA A 587 28.12 11.58 -28.29
CA ALA A 587 28.28 12.28 -29.57
C ALA A 587 27.75 13.72 -29.49
N GLN A 588 28.60 14.67 -29.87
CA GLN A 588 28.24 16.06 -30.13
C GLN A 588 27.47 16.15 -31.45
N THR A 589 26.38 16.92 -31.51
CA THR A 589 26.11 17.82 -32.65
C THR A 589 25.25 19.01 -32.20
N LYS A 590 25.65 20.19 -32.67
CA LYS A 590 25.00 21.48 -32.45
C LYS A 590 23.83 21.64 -33.43
N SER A 591 22.69 22.15 -32.98
CA SER A 591 21.92 23.15 -33.74
C SER A 591 20.97 23.92 -32.82
N LYS A 592 20.65 25.14 -33.25
CA LYS A 592 20.11 26.27 -32.49
C LYS A 592 18.60 26.15 -32.26
N GLY A 593 18.12 26.67 -31.13
CA GLY A 593 16.73 27.13 -31.01
C GLY A 593 16.18 27.16 -29.59
N SER A 594 16.25 28.32 -28.93
CA SER A 594 15.27 28.78 -27.94
C SER A 594 15.04 27.91 -26.68
N ALA A 595 15.82 28.15 -25.61
CA ALA A 595 15.32 28.20 -24.24
C ALA A 595 16.40 28.79 -23.33
N THR A 596 16.17 30.01 -22.84
CA THR A 596 17.04 30.69 -21.87
C THR A 596 16.95 29.97 -20.52
N VAL A 597 17.81 28.97 -20.34
CA VAL A 597 18.03 28.30 -19.05
C VAL A 597 18.85 29.25 -18.18
N TYR A 598 18.23 29.82 -17.14
CA TYR A 598 18.97 30.51 -16.09
C TYR A 598 19.80 29.48 -15.31
N GLN A 599 21.12 29.50 -15.50
CA GLN A 599 22.06 28.76 -14.67
C GLN A 599 22.00 29.29 -13.24
N ALA A 600 21.70 28.43 -12.28
CA ALA A 600 21.71 28.77 -10.86
C ALA A 600 23.16 28.99 -10.38
N MET A 601 23.43 30.15 -9.77
CA MET A 601 24.73 30.49 -9.17
C MET A 601 24.97 29.68 -7.89
N THR A 602 26.23 29.34 -7.59
CA THR A 602 26.59 28.61 -6.37
C THR A 602 26.59 29.54 -5.14
N ALA A 603 26.44 28.99 -3.92
CA ALA A 603 26.40 29.77 -2.68
C ALA A 603 27.67 30.63 -2.46
N SER A 604 28.82 30.20 -2.99
CA SER A 604 30.09 30.94 -2.94
C SER A 604 30.07 32.20 -3.81
N ASP A 605 29.42 32.15 -4.98
CA ASP A 605 29.32 33.31 -5.87
C ASP A 605 28.42 34.40 -5.27
N TRP A 606 27.43 34.00 -4.46
CA TRP A 606 26.54 34.93 -3.75
C TRP A 606 27.24 35.63 -2.59
N GLN A 607 28.00 34.89 -1.77
CA GLN A 607 28.79 35.49 -0.67
C GLN A 607 29.80 36.51 -1.17
N HIS A 608 30.42 36.28 -2.33
CA HIS A 608 31.36 37.22 -2.93
C HIS A 608 30.66 38.53 -3.34
N LYS A 609 29.47 38.45 -3.97
CA LYS A 609 28.68 39.62 -4.39
C LYS A 609 28.21 40.46 -3.21
N VAL A 610 27.79 39.84 -2.11
CA VAL A 610 27.39 40.56 -0.89
C VAL A 610 28.58 41.30 -0.28
N LYS A 611 29.76 40.68 -0.23
CA LYS A 611 30.98 41.29 0.32
C LYS A 611 31.44 42.49 -0.50
N GLU A 612 31.31 42.41 -1.83
CA GLU A 612 31.61 43.49 -2.76
C GLU A 612 30.62 44.66 -2.62
N LEU A 613 29.32 44.37 -2.45
CA LEU A 613 28.30 45.40 -2.22
C LEU A 613 28.54 46.15 -0.91
N VAL A 614 28.86 45.42 0.17
CA VAL A 614 29.19 46.01 1.48
C VAL A 614 30.42 46.92 1.38
N GLN A 615 31.47 46.51 0.64
CA GLN A 615 32.63 47.36 0.38
C GLN A 615 32.28 48.62 -0.43
N ARG A 616 31.38 48.52 -1.41
CA ARG A 616 30.94 49.67 -2.21
C ARG A 616 30.14 50.68 -1.39
N ILE A 617 29.26 50.22 -0.51
CA ILE A 617 28.48 51.09 0.39
C ILE A 617 29.39 51.78 1.42
N ALA A 618 30.43 51.10 1.90
CA ALA A 618 31.40 51.67 2.84
C ALA A 618 32.36 52.70 2.21
N SER A 619 32.38 52.83 0.88
CA SER A 619 33.28 53.74 0.16
C SER A 619 32.63 55.11 -0.08
N THR A 620 33.38 56.18 0.20
CA THR A 620 32.96 57.57 -0.07
C THR A 620 32.94 57.94 -1.56
N GLN A 621 33.48 57.07 -2.43
CA GLN A 621 33.49 57.28 -3.88
C GLN A 621 32.16 56.93 -4.55
N HIS A 622 31.34 56.07 -3.95
CA HIS A 622 30.08 55.61 -4.52
C HIS A 622 28.89 56.29 -3.83
N LYS A 623 28.66 57.57 -4.16
CA LYS A 623 27.63 58.41 -3.51
C LYS A 623 26.19 57.95 -3.73
N LEU A 624 25.93 57.13 -4.76
CA LEU A 624 24.62 56.52 -5.03
C LEU A 624 24.83 55.10 -5.57
N THR A 625 24.22 54.11 -4.93
CA THR A 625 24.21 52.72 -5.38
C THR A 625 22.79 52.33 -5.78
N VAL A 626 22.59 51.99 -7.06
CA VAL A 626 21.29 51.58 -7.59
C VAL A 626 21.27 50.07 -7.81
N ILE A 627 20.30 49.41 -7.17
CA ILE A 627 20.08 47.97 -7.28
C ILE A 627 18.87 47.77 -8.18
N TYR A 628 19.06 47.11 -9.32
CA TYR A 628 17.98 46.85 -10.26
C TYR A 628 17.96 45.41 -10.77
N GLY A 629 16.79 44.97 -11.18
CA GLY A 629 16.48 43.64 -11.71
C GLY A 629 15.10 43.66 -12.37
N GLN A 630 14.78 42.61 -13.14
CA GLN A 630 13.49 42.51 -13.84
C GLN A 630 12.29 42.56 -12.87
N ALA A 631 11.13 43.04 -13.33
CA ALA A 631 9.92 43.05 -12.52
C ALA A 631 9.54 41.60 -12.13
N GLY A 632 9.29 41.35 -10.84
CA GLY A 632 8.96 40.03 -10.31
C GLY A 632 10.11 39.25 -9.68
N VAL A 633 11.37 39.62 -9.92
CA VAL A 633 12.47 39.21 -9.04
C VAL A 633 12.52 40.18 -7.87
N GLY A 634 12.17 39.70 -6.67
CA GLY A 634 12.18 40.53 -5.47
C GLY A 634 13.52 41.24 -5.33
N LYS A 635 13.52 42.58 -5.31
CA LYS A 635 14.75 43.39 -5.13
C LYS A 635 15.45 43.11 -3.79
N SER A 636 14.80 42.33 -2.92
CA SER A 636 15.29 41.68 -1.70
C SER A 636 16.15 40.43 -1.93
N SER A 637 16.43 40.04 -3.18
CA SER A 637 17.29 38.89 -3.54
C SER A 637 18.74 39.28 -3.87
N LEU A 638 19.16 40.45 -3.39
CA LEU A 638 20.58 40.76 -3.21
C LEU A 638 21.15 40.03 -2.01
#